data_AF-A0A1Z9NCY3-F1
#
_entry.id   AF-A0A1Z9NCY3-F1
#
_cell.length_a   1.000
_cell.length_b   1.000
_cell.length_c   1.000
_cell.angle_alpha   90.00
_cell.angle_beta   90.00
_cell.angle_gamma   90.00
#
_symmetry.space_group_name_H-M   'P 1'
#
loop_
_entity.id
_entity.type
_entity.pdbx_description
1 polymer ?
#
loop_
_entity_poly.entity_id
_entity_poly.type
_entity_poly.pdbx_seq_one_letter_code
_entity_poly.pdbx_strand_id
1 'polypeptide(L)'
;MLLKIKLITSFVLLSLMACTEQNKSTAMEDYINEIPLVDYVNPLMGTDSTFELSNGNTYPAIATPWGMNFWTPMTSKMGDGWTFKYDENKIRGIKQTHQPSPWLNDYAAFSLMAVTGDLKFEEEKRASWFSHKAETAKPYHYKTYLADYDTSVEVAPTERAAHFKFTFPDAEESFILLDAFNNGSMVKIIPEERKIIGYSRNNHGGVPKNFHNYFVAQFDKDFELYHTWGDRWELCENSTVNEGDHVGAIIGFKTLRGETIQVKIASSFISPEQAQLNLDREIGNDDFEQTRQKAKNAWEKELSRIKIYDENIVNIKTFYSCLYRVLLFPRKFYEIDKNNEVVHYSPYNGEVLPGYMFTDNGFWDTFRAVFPFFNLMYPELNSHIMEGLANTYKESGWLPEWASPGHRNVMVGSNSSPIIADAFLKGVKMRDAELLHEAMLKNAMTSKNRPQSNGRVINSVGREGVEYYNELGYIPYDVGINENVARSLEYAYADFTLAQMAQKMGKQGLAKKFFEKSNNYKKLFDPYTQWMRGKNKDGTFQSPFNPLKWGDAFTEGNSLHYTWSVFHDIEGLIQLMGGKEAFAVKLDAVFEMPPKFDNSYYGFTIHEIREMQIVNMGNYAHGNQPIQHMIYLYNYANQSYKAQEKVRNVLNKLYAPTPDGYCGDEDNGQTSAWYVFSALGFYPVTPGVDQYVIGSPLFKKATLTLQNSNQFTISAPNNSRKNLYINSATLDGERWGNSYIEFDRIQNGGFLEFNMSHIPNKSWASKPDNVPFSMSNSMSK
;
A
#
# COMPACT_ATOMS: atom_id res chain seq x y z
N MET A 1 -8.02 -12.73 73.29
CA MET A 1 -8.31 -13.51 72.07
C MET A 1 -9.14 -12.75 71.02
N LEU A 2 -9.10 -11.41 71.00
CA LEU A 2 -9.93 -10.57 70.10
C LEU A 2 -9.11 -9.69 69.12
N LEU A 3 -7.78 -9.71 69.19
CA LEU A 3 -6.91 -8.98 68.25
C LEU A 3 -6.39 -9.81 67.06
N LYS A 4 -6.48 -11.15 67.11
CA LYS A 4 -6.01 -12.02 66.01
C LYS A 4 -7.04 -12.24 64.89
N ILE A 5 -8.30 -11.87 65.09
CA ILE A 5 -9.39 -12.13 64.11
C ILE A 5 -9.57 -10.97 63.11
N LYS A 6 -9.14 -9.75 63.45
CA LYS A 6 -9.23 -8.58 62.53
C LYS A 6 -8.12 -8.54 61.47
N LEU A 7 -6.96 -9.14 61.70
CA LEU A 7 -5.89 -9.18 60.68
C LEU A 7 -6.17 -10.24 59.59
N ILE A 8 -6.84 -11.33 59.92
CA ILE A 8 -7.14 -12.42 58.97
C ILE A 8 -8.27 -12.04 58.03
N THR A 9 -9.24 -11.23 58.47
CA THR A 9 -10.34 -10.74 57.61
C THR A 9 -9.91 -9.65 56.62
N SER A 10 -8.92 -8.81 56.96
CA SER A 10 -8.34 -7.86 55.99
C SER A 10 -7.46 -8.53 54.94
N PHE A 11 -6.75 -9.61 55.28
CA PHE A 11 -5.90 -10.32 54.30
C PHE A 11 -6.74 -11.14 53.29
N VAL A 12 -7.90 -11.65 53.70
CA VAL A 12 -8.83 -12.38 52.82
C VAL A 12 -9.63 -11.45 51.90
N LEU A 13 -9.94 -10.22 52.33
CA LEU A 13 -10.56 -9.23 51.44
C LEU A 13 -9.59 -8.67 50.39
N LEU A 14 -8.31 -8.50 50.73
CA LEU A 14 -7.27 -8.06 49.77
C LEU A 14 -6.90 -9.16 48.76
N SER A 15 -6.92 -10.43 49.15
CA SER A 15 -6.71 -11.54 48.19
C SER A 15 -7.91 -11.76 47.26
N LEU A 16 -9.15 -11.55 47.74
CA LEU A 16 -10.34 -11.62 46.91
C LEU A 16 -10.44 -10.46 45.90
N MET A 17 -10.01 -9.25 46.27
CA MET A 17 -9.96 -8.10 45.34
C MET A 17 -8.85 -8.26 44.27
N ALA A 18 -7.67 -8.77 44.65
CA ALA A 18 -6.58 -9.04 43.70
C ALA A 18 -6.95 -10.17 42.70
N CYS A 19 -7.67 -11.20 43.14
CA CYS A 19 -8.18 -12.25 42.24
C CYS A 19 -9.29 -11.76 41.30
N THR A 20 -10.08 -10.74 41.68
CA THR A 20 -11.13 -10.19 40.81
C THR A 20 -10.62 -9.24 39.71
N GLU A 21 -9.51 -8.53 39.92
CA GLU A 21 -8.90 -7.71 38.85
C GLU A 21 -8.15 -8.56 37.84
N GLN A 22 -7.45 -9.60 38.31
CA GLN A 22 -6.75 -10.55 37.43
C GLN A 22 -7.75 -11.34 36.56
N ASN A 23 -8.91 -11.73 37.12
CA ASN A 23 -9.99 -12.38 36.37
C ASN A 23 -10.76 -11.46 35.42
N LYS A 24 -10.80 -10.13 35.65
CA LYS A 24 -11.40 -9.19 34.68
C LYS A 24 -10.49 -8.94 33.49
N SER A 25 -9.17 -8.92 33.71
CA SER A 25 -8.17 -8.82 32.64
C SER A 25 -8.21 -10.03 31.71
N THR A 26 -8.26 -11.25 32.25
CA THR A 26 -8.38 -12.48 31.44
C THR A 26 -9.76 -12.61 30.80
N ALA A 27 -10.85 -12.30 31.51
CA ALA A 27 -12.20 -12.37 30.91
C ALA A 27 -12.43 -11.35 29.78
N MET A 28 -11.71 -10.22 29.77
CA MET A 28 -11.79 -9.23 28.69
C MET A 28 -10.78 -9.51 27.55
N GLU A 29 -9.62 -10.10 27.84
CA GLU A 29 -8.75 -10.73 26.82
C GLU A 29 -9.49 -11.87 26.08
N ASP A 30 -10.37 -12.60 26.77
CA ASP A 30 -11.24 -13.61 26.15
C ASP A 30 -12.40 -13.01 25.32
N TYR A 31 -12.87 -11.80 25.62
CA TYR A 31 -13.96 -11.15 24.86
C TYR A 31 -13.52 -10.65 23.47
N ILE A 32 -12.25 -10.27 23.29
CA ILE A 32 -11.69 -9.92 21.98
C ILE A 32 -11.44 -11.18 21.12
N ASN A 33 -11.44 -12.38 21.72
CA ASN A 33 -11.27 -13.64 21.00
C ASN A 33 -12.55 -14.13 20.27
N GLU A 34 -13.71 -13.48 20.40
CA GLU A 34 -14.95 -13.94 19.73
C GLU A 34 -15.23 -13.28 18.37
N ILE A 35 -14.75 -12.06 18.10
CA ILE A 35 -14.98 -11.36 16.81
C ILE A 35 -13.79 -11.65 15.87
N PRO A 36 -14.03 -12.23 14.68
CA PRO A 36 -12.99 -12.38 13.67
C PRO A 36 -12.35 -11.02 13.30
N LEU A 37 -11.03 -10.96 13.23
CA LEU A 37 -10.30 -9.69 13.05
C LEU A 37 -10.64 -9.00 11.74
N VAL A 38 -10.93 -9.77 10.70
CA VAL A 38 -11.38 -9.30 9.38
C VAL A 38 -12.71 -8.54 9.46
N ASP A 39 -13.53 -8.81 10.49
CA ASP A 39 -14.81 -8.12 10.65
C ASP A 39 -14.62 -6.68 11.19
N TYR A 40 -13.44 -6.33 11.73
CA TYR A 40 -13.04 -4.95 12.04
C TYR A 40 -12.62 -4.15 10.81
N VAL A 41 -12.31 -4.81 9.69
CA VAL A 41 -11.87 -4.14 8.46
C VAL A 41 -13.03 -3.39 7.82
N ASN A 42 -12.77 -2.15 7.40
CA ASN A 42 -13.66 -1.35 6.57
C ASN A 42 -13.04 -1.10 5.18
N PRO A 43 -13.42 -1.88 4.15
CA PRO A 43 -12.97 -1.63 2.77
C PRO A 43 -13.44 -0.30 2.19
N LEU A 44 -14.44 0.36 2.79
CA LEU A 44 -14.90 1.68 2.36
C LEU A 44 -14.01 2.81 2.89
N MET A 45 -13.06 2.54 3.78
CA MET A 45 -12.13 3.56 4.28
C MET A 45 -11.31 4.16 3.13
N GLY A 46 -11.50 5.46 2.90
CA GLY A 46 -10.90 6.26 1.83
C GLY A 46 -11.72 6.40 0.54
N THR A 47 -12.92 5.82 0.48
CA THR A 47 -13.78 5.85 -0.71
C THR A 47 -14.62 7.12 -0.88
N ASP A 48 -14.72 7.94 0.16
CA ASP A 48 -15.30 9.30 0.08
C ASP A 48 -14.19 10.28 -0.30
N SER A 49 -13.74 10.18 -1.54
CA SER A 49 -12.64 10.97 -2.08
C SER A 49 -13.01 11.55 -3.45
N THR A 50 -12.40 12.69 -3.77
CA THR A 50 -12.60 13.43 -5.02
C THR A 50 -11.26 13.79 -5.65
N PHE A 51 -11.29 14.27 -6.89
CA PHE A 51 -10.09 14.77 -7.56
C PHE A 51 -9.45 15.95 -6.81
N GLU A 52 -10.27 16.83 -6.23
CA GLU A 52 -9.81 18.05 -5.56
C GLU A 52 -9.33 17.84 -4.13
N LEU A 53 -9.77 16.76 -3.49
CA LEU A 53 -9.45 16.41 -2.11
C LEU A 53 -9.53 14.90 -1.93
N SER A 54 -8.38 14.27 -1.65
CA SER A 54 -8.34 12.87 -1.27
C SER A 54 -8.55 12.71 0.22
N ASN A 55 -9.40 11.74 0.58
CA ASN A 55 -9.43 11.15 1.91
C ASN A 55 -8.95 9.70 1.88
N GLY A 56 -8.16 9.34 0.85
CA GLY A 56 -7.59 8.02 0.65
C GLY A 56 -7.68 7.48 -0.76
N ASN A 57 -8.47 8.09 -1.65
CA ASN A 57 -8.64 7.70 -3.07
C ASN A 57 -8.73 6.18 -3.29
N THR A 58 -9.43 5.49 -2.39
CA THR A 58 -9.54 4.03 -2.43
C THR A 58 -10.83 3.59 -3.11
N TYR A 59 -10.88 2.32 -3.46
CA TYR A 59 -12.11 1.58 -3.73
C TYR A 59 -12.20 0.37 -2.78
N PRO A 60 -13.40 -0.20 -2.54
CA PRO A 60 -13.53 -1.41 -1.74
C PRO A 60 -13.01 -2.60 -2.56
N ALA A 61 -11.77 -3.02 -2.29
CA ALA A 61 -11.13 -4.14 -2.97
C ALA A 61 -11.54 -5.47 -2.31
N ILE A 62 -12.45 -6.18 -2.94
CA ILE A 62 -12.92 -7.49 -2.50
C ILE A 62 -11.97 -8.52 -3.11
N ALA A 63 -11.05 -9.01 -2.27
CA ALA A 63 -9.90 -9.80 -2.70
C ALA A 63 -9.38 -10.67 -1.55
N THR A 64 -8.58 -11.68 -1.84
CA THR A 64 -7.67 -12.29 -0.86
C THR A 64 -6.36 -11.48 -0.75
N PRO A 65 -5.54 -11.64 0.30
CA PRO A 65 -4.24 -10.97 0.39
C PRO A 65 -3.38 -11.17 -0.86
N TRP A 66 -2.88 -10.06 -1.43
CA TRP A 66 -2.11 -9.98 -2.69
C TRP A 66 -2.74 -10.69 -3.91
N GLY A 67 -4.06 -10.87 -3.92
CA GLY A 67 -4.78 -11.54 -5.00
C GLY A 67 -4.46 -10.93 -6.37
N MET A 68 -4.34 -11.79 -7.39
CA MET A 68 -4.09 -11.35 -8.77
C MET A 68 -5.26 -10.52 -9.29
N ASN A 69 -6.49 -10.91 -8.99
CA ASN A 69 -7.70 -10.25 -9.49
C ASN A 69 -8.50 -9.68 -8.30
N PHE A 70 -8.70 -8.36 -8.25
CA PHE A 70 -9.60 -7.75 -7.27
C PHE A 70 -10.99 -7.56 -7.86
N TRP A 71 -12.00 -7.52 -7.00
CA TRP A 71 -13.37 -7.23 -7.39
C TRP A 71 -13.89 -6.00 -6.66
N THR A 72 -14.67 -5.16 -7.33
CA THR A 72 -15.22 -3.96 -6.71
C THR A 72 -16.54 -3.52 -7.34
N PRO A 73 -17.54 -3.01 -6.59
CA PRO A 73 -18.65 -2.27 -7.16
C PRO A 73 -18.16 -1.07 -7.98
N MET A 74 -18.80 -0.82 -9.11
CA MET A 74 -18.52 0.33 -9.97
C MET A 74 -19.70 1.30 -9.92
N THR A 75 -19.45 2.53 -9.47
CA THR A 75 -20.44 3.63 -9.48
C THR A 75 -20.19 4.60 -10.63
N SER A 76 -18.92 4.90 -10.90
CA SER A 76 -18.48 5.78 -11.99
C SER A 76 -18.44 5.08 -13.34
N LYS A 77 -18.44 5.86 -14.42
CA LYS A 77 -18.38 5.38 -15.82
C LYS A 77 -17.14 4.55 -16.10
N MET A 78 -17.24 3.68 -17.10
CA MET A 78 -16.09 2.94 -17.61
C MET A 78 -14.94 3.89 -17.97
N GLY A 79 -13.74 3.62 -17.46
CA GLY A 79 -12.53 4.41 -17.68
C GLY A 79 -12.28 5.54 -16.67
N ASP A 80 -13.24 5.84 -15.79
CA ASP A 80 -13.00 6.76 -14.66
C ASP A 80 -12.12 6.08 -13.60
N GLY A 81 -11.02 6.73 -13.22
CA GLY A 81 -10.11 6.27 -12.18
C GLY A 81 -10.77 6.21 -10.80
N TRP A 82 -11.78 7.05 -10.52
CA TRP A 82 -12.58 6.94 -9.30
C TRP A 82 -13.70 5.92 -9.50
N THR A 83 -13.34 4.66 -9.75
CA THR A 83 -14.27 3.57 -10.10
C THR A 83 -15.44 3.42 -9.12
N PHE A 84 -15.23 3.74 -7.85
CA PHE A 84 -16.23 3.78 -6.78
C PHE A 84 -16.08 5.08 -6.01
N LYS A 85 -17.20 5.74 -5.70
CA LYS A 85 -17.28 6.94 -4.85
C LYS A 85 -18.41 6.75 -3.85
N TYR A 86 -18.16 7.05 -2.58
CA TYR A 86 -19.12 6.81 -1.50
C TYR A 86 -20.39 7.67 -1.60
N ASP A 87 -20.35 8.83 -2.24
CA ASP A 87 -21.51 9.72 -2.38
C ASP A 87 -22.37 9.44 -3.62
N GLU A 88 -21.95 8.51 -4.47
CA GLU A 88 -22.69 8.10 -5.66
C GLU A 88 -23.85 7.17 -5.30
N ASN A 89 -24.96 7.34 -6.01
CA ASN A 89 -26.20 6.66 -5.65
C ASN A 89 -26.55 5.47 -6.54
N LYS A 90 -25.72 5.19 -7.56
CA LYS A 90 -25.97 4.13 -8.53
C LYS A 90 -24.77 3.21 -8.71
N ILE A 91 -25.06 1.92 -8.83
CA ILE A 91 -24.09 0.89 -9.23
C ILE A 91 -24.44 0.42 -10.64
N ARG A 92 -23.41 0.26 -11.47
CA ARG A 92 -23.54 -0.15 -12.89
C ARG A 92 -22.86 -1.49 -13.20
N GLY A 93 -22.31 -2.13 -12.19
CA GLY A 93 -21.74 -3.48 -12.24
C GLY A 93 -20.79 -3.75 -11.08
N ILE A 94 -20.42 -5.01 -10.94
CA ILE A 94 -19.28 -5.45 -10.12
C ILE A 94 -18.15 -5.82 -11.07
N LYS A 95 -17.02 -5.14 -10.92
CA LYS A 95 -15.91 -5.11 -11.86
C LYS A 95 -14.73 -5.92 -11.34
N GLN A 96 -14.10 -6.74 -12.18
CA GLN A 96 -12.74 -7.22 -11.97
C GLN A 96 -11.78 -6.05 -12.25
N THR A 97 -10.86 -5.75 -11.33
CA THR A 97 -9.97 -4.59 -11.42
C THR A 97 -8.56 -4.93 -10.97
N HIS A 98 -7.59 -4.22 -11.52
CA HIS A 98 -6.19 -4.27 -11.13
C HIS A 98 -5.66 -2.92 -10.64
N GLN A 99 -6.43 -1.86 -10.80
CA GLN A 99 -6.09 -0.47 -10.54
C GLN A 99 -5.34 -0.25 -9.20
N PRO A 100 -4.10 0.28 -9.21
CA PRO A 100 -3.39 0.65 -7.99
C PRO A 100 -3.84 2.00 -7.40
N SER A 101 -4.25 2.95 -8.24
CA SER A 101 -4.71 4.29 -7.84
C SER A 101 -5.57 4.90 -8.94
N PRO A 102 -6.44 5.89 -8.66
CA PRO A 102 -7.21 6.57 -9.71
C PRO A 102 -6.32 7.25 -10.76
N TRP A 103 -5.10 7.66 -10.38
CA TRP A 103 -4.13 8.35 -11.23
C TRP A 103 -3.49 7.44 -12.28
N LEU A 104 -3.16 6.20 -11.89
CA LEU A 104 -2.61 5.20 -12.81
C LEU A 104 -3.69 4.54 -13.65
N ASN A 105 -4.92 4.53 -13.12
CA ASN A 105 -6.11 3.90 -13.67
C ASN A 105 -5.92 2.38 -13.86
N ASP A 106 -6.83 1.74 -14.57
CA ASP A 106 -6.96 0.28 -14.58
C ASP A 106 -6.41 -0.38 -15.85
N TYR A 107 -6.37 -1.71 -15.83
CA TYR A 107 -6.15 -2.54 -17.00
C TYR A 107 -6.95 -3.84 -16.94
N ALA A 108 -7.25 -4.39 -18.12
CA ALA A 108 -7.88 -5.67 -18.38
C ALA A 108 -9.10 -5.96 -17.49
N ALA A 109 -9.96 -4.95 -17.39
CA ALA A 109 -11.15 -4.98 -16.55
C ALA A 109 -12.37 -5.42 -17.36
N PHE A 110 -13.27 -6.12 -16.69
CA PHE A 110 -14.61 -6.46 -17.17
C PHE A 110 -15.58 -6.42 -15.99
N SER A 111 -16.89 -6.46 -16.23
CA SER A 111 -17.88 -6.43 -15.14
C SER A 111 -19.09 -7.32 -15.37
N LEU A 112 -19.75 -7.69 -14.27
CA LEU A 112 -21.07 -8.33 -14.28
C LEU A 112 -22.13 -7.39 -13.69
N MET A 113 -23.33 -7.42 -14.26
CA MET A 113 -24.50 -6.69 -13.75
C MET A 113 -25.77 -7.51 -13.98
N ALA A 114 -26.70 -7.47 -13.03
CA ALA A 114 -28.02 -8.09 -13.19
C ALA A 114 -29.10 -7.03 -13.43
N VAL A 115 -30.04 -7.31 -14.33
CA VAL A 115 -31.19 -6.45 -14.64
C VAL A 115 -32.45 -7.30 -14.80
N THR A 116 -33.61 -6.72 -14.53
CA THR A 116 -34.93 -7.38 -14.68
C THR A 116 -35.91 -6.47 -15.43
N GLY A 117 -36.91 -7.07 -16.09
CA GLY A 117 -37.84 -6.36 -16.96
C GLY A 117 -37.16 -5.97 -18.26
N ASP A 118 -37.39 -4.75 -18.76
CA ASP A 118 -36.81 -4.29 -20.03
C ASP A 118 -35.29 -4.51 -20.10
N LEU A 119 -34.82 -5.10 -21.19
CA LEU A 119 -33.39 -5.33 -21.42
C LEU A 119 -32.63 -4.00 -21.55
N LYS A 120 -31.91 -3.63 -20.48
CA LYS A 120 -31.05 -2.45 -20.40
C LYS A 120 -29.60 -2.91 -20.24
N PHE A 121 -28.79 -2.82 -21.31
CA PHE A 121 -27.39 -3.26 -21.29
C PHE A 121 -26.37 -2.11 -21.41
N GLU A 122 -26.78 -0.95 -21.94
CA GLU A 122 -25.99 0.28 -21.92
C GLU A 122 -25.67 0.74 -20.49
N GLU A 123 -24.43 1.15 -20.22
CA GLU A 123 -23.93 1.39 -18.86
C GLU A 123 -24.81 2.32 -18.00
N GLU A 124 -25.33 3.40 -18.57
CA GLU A 124 -26.17 4.38 -17.85
C GLU A 124 -27.59 3.87 -17.66
N LYS A 125 -28.10 3.09 -18.62
CA LYS A 125 -29.47 2.54 -18.57
C LYS A 125 -29.56 1.35 -17.62
N ARG A 126 -28.49 0.54 -17.52
CA ARG A 126 -28.40 -0.62 -16.63
C ARG A 126 -28.07 -0.27 -15.18
N ALA A 127 -27.70 0.99 -14.91
CA ALA A 127 -27.30 1.41 -13.57
C ALA A 127 -28.50 1.43 -12.62
N SER A 128 -28.36 0.78 -11.47
CA SER A 128 -29.39 0.72 -10.44
C SER A 128 -29.08 1.64 -9.28
N TRP A 129 -30.11 2.30 -8.73
CA TRP A 129 -30.03 2.87 -7.39
C TRP A 129 -29.64 1.81 -6.35
N PHE A 130 -28.81 2.19 -5.38
CA PHE A 130 -28.47 1.38 -4.20
C PHE A 130 -28.34 2.27 -2.96
N SER A 131 -28.12 1.67 -1.79
CA SER A 131 -27.85 2.41 -0.56
C SER A 131 -26.83 1.68 0.31
N HIS A 132 -25.89 2.40 0.92
CA HIS A 132 -24.97 1.86 1.91
C HIS A 132 -25.67 1.19 3.11
N LYS A 133 -26.95 1.50 3.37
CA LYS A 133 -27.77 0.83 4.40
C LYS A 133 -28.13 -0.62 4.05
N ALA A 134 -28.12 -0.95 2.75
CA ALA A 134 -28.35 -2.28 2.21
C ALA A 134 -27.09 -2.85 1.54
N GLU A 135 -25.92 -2.29 1.87
CA GLU A 135 -24.62 -2.73 1.39
C GLU A 135 -23.83 -3.40 2.52
N THR A 136 -23.17 -4.50 2.20
CA THR A 136 -22.12 -5.09 3.03
C THR A 136 -20.83 -5.09 2.23
N ALA A 137 -19.82 -4.38 2.73
CA ALA A 137 -18.47 -4.44 2.18
C ALA A 137 -17.51 -5.05 3.20
N LYS A 138 -16.97 -6.23 2.88
CA LYS A 138 -15.92 -6.94 3.62
C LYS A 138 -14.82 -7.38 2.66
N PRO A 139 -13.57 -7.52 3.09
CA PRO A 139 -12.48 -7.95 2.20
C PRO A 139 -12.78 -9.26 1.45
N TYR A 140 -13.52 -10.17 2.10
CA TYR A 140 -13.86 -11.50 1.60
C TYR A 140 -15.28 -11.61 1.02
N HIS A 141 -16.09 -10.56 1.07
CA HIS A 141 -17.50 -10.61 0.66
C HIS A 141 -18.05 -9.20 0.40
N TYR A 142 -18.69 -9.03 -0.75
CA TYR A 142 -19.52 -7.86 -1.02
C TYR A 142 -20.94 -8.28 -1.31
N LYS A 143 -21.90 -7.49 -0.82
CA LYS A 143 -23.34 -7.64 -1.07
C LYS A 143 -23.98 -6.27 -1.24
N THR A 144 -24.81 -6.10 -2.24
CA THR A 144 -25.66 -4.91 -2.38
C THR A 144 -27.02 -5.28 -2.99
N TYR A 145 -28.02 -4.44 -2.73
CA TYR A 145 -29.36 -4.54 -3.30
C TYR A 145 -29.53 -3.50 -4.40
N LEU A 146 -29.87 -3.98 -5.60
CA LEU A 146 -30.12 -3.18 -6.81
C LEU A 146 -31.61 -2.80 -6.83
N ALA A 147 -31.93 -1.60 -6.34
CA ALA A 147 -33.31 -1.18 -6.12
C ALA A 147 -34.16 -1.10 -7.39
N ASP A 148 -33.57 -0.78 -8.54
CA ASP A 148 -34.30 -0.64 -9.81
C ASP A 148 -34.68 -2.01 -10.41
N TYR A 149 -34.10 -3.10 -9.90
CA TYR A 149 -34.26 -4.47 -10.41
C TYR A 149 -34.73 -5.49 -9.35
N ASP A 150 -35.04 -5.05 -8.13
CA ASP A 150 -35.37 -5.92 -6.98
C ASP A 150 -34.43 -7.15 -6.86
N THR A 151 -33.14 -6.93 -7.10
CA THR A 151 -32.14 -8.00 -7.22
C THR A 151 -30.99 -7.76 -6.24
N SER A 152 -30.60 -8.78 -5.49
CA SER A 152 -29.37 -8.73 -4.67
C SER A 152 -28.21 -9.36 -5.44
N VAL A 153 -27.06 -8.69 -5.45
CA VAL A 153 -25.79 -9.25 -5.97
C VAL A 153 -24.80 -9.44 -4.85
N GLU A 154 -24.15 -10.60 -4.83
CA GLU A 154 -23.08 -10.94 -3.89
C GLU A 154 -21.85 -11.46 -4.65
N VAL A 155 -20.65 -11.18 -4.14
CA VAL A 155 -19.38 -11.71 -4.67
C VAL A 155 -18.44 -12.14 -3.54
N ALA A 156 -17.82 -13.31 -3.69
CA ALA A 156 -16.74 -13.83 -2.84
C ALA A 156 -15.50 -14.13 -3.72
N PRO A 157 -14.31 -13.61 -3.38
CA PRO A 157 -13.12 -13.73 -4.24
C PRO A 157 -12.25 -14.95 -3.87
N THR A 158 -11.39 -15.35 -4.79
CA THR A 158 -10.18 -16.14 -4.53
C THR A 158 -8.96 -15.32 -4.99
N GLU A 159 -7.79 -15.94 -5.25
CA GLU A 159 -6.64 -15.18 -5.76
C GLU A 159 -6.84 -14.73 -7.21
N ARG A 160 -7.50 -15.55 -8.05
CA ARG A 160 -7.65 -15.35 -9.51
C ARG A 160 -9.09 -15.53 -9.99
N ALA A 161 -10.00 -15.92 -9.12
CA ALA A 161 -11.40 -16.17 -9.42
C ALA A 161 -12.34 -15.43 -8.46
N ALA A 162 -13.64 -15.49 -8.75
CA ALA A 162 -14.71 -15.12 -7.84
C ALA A 162 -15.97 -15.95 -8.07
N HIS A 163 -16.76 -16.06 -7.02
CA HIS A 163 -18.07 -16.69 -7.04
C HIS A 163 -19.13 -15.60 -6.82
N PHE A 164 -19.97 -15.40 -7.83
CA PHE A 164 -21.12 -14.50 -7.78
C PHE A 164 -22.39 -15.25 -7.42
N LYS A 165 -23.29 -14.58 -6.70
CA LYS A 165 -24.64 -15.05 -6.41
C LYS A 165 -25.62 -13.90 -6.63
N PHE A 166 -26.51 -14.05 -7.59
CA PHE A 166 -27.59 -13.11 -7.89
C PHE A 166 -28.90 -13.69 -7.36
N THR A 167 -29.61 -12.94 -6.51
CA THR A 167 -30.93 -13.34 -5.98
C THR A 167 -31.99 -12.47 -6.63
N PHE A 168 -32.83 -13.09 -7.45
CA PHE A 168 -33.80 -12.41 -8.32
C PHE A 168 -35.21 -12.35 -7.70
N PRO A 169 -36.04 -11.40 -8.16
CA PRO A 169 -37.48 -11.39 -7.87
C PRO A 169 -38.23 -12.38 -8.77
N ASP A 170 -39.55 -12.41 -8.61
CA ASP A 170 -40.43 -13.04 -9.60
C ASP A 170 -40.44 -12.18 -10.87
N ALA A 171 -39.95 -12.72 -11.98
CA ALA A 171 -39.80 -11.98 -13.24
C ALA A 171 -39.79 -12.92 -14.45
N GLU A 172 -40.53 -12.55 -15.49
CA GLU A 172 -40.50 -13.22 -16.79
C GLU A 172 -39.19 -12.95 -17.57
N GLU A 173 -38.52 -11.84 -17.26
CA GLU A 173 -37.31 -11.38 -17.92
C GLU A 173 -36.28 -10.95 -16.87
N SER A 174 -35.31 -11.83 -16.60
CA SER A 174 -34.15 -11.58 -15.75
C SER A 174 -32.89 -11.81 -16.57
N PHE A 175 -31.92 -10.89 -16.47
CA PHE A 175 -30.69 -10.96 -17.25
C PHE A 175 -29.45 -10.81 -16.38
N ILE A 176 -28.39 -11.51 -16.76
CA ILE A 176 -27.02 -11.26 -16.31
C ILE A 176 -26.21 -10.78 -17.52
N LEU A 177 -25.60 -9.62 -17.36
CA LEU A 177 -24.79 -8.92 -18.35
C LEU A 177 -23.31 -9.13 -18.02
N LEU A 178 -22.49 -9.49 -19.01
CA LEU A 178 -21.04 -9.46 -18.92
C LEU A 178 -20.52 -8.40 -19.90
N ASP A 179 -19.94 -7.34 -19.35
CA ASP A 179 -19.34 -6.24 -20.10
C ASP A 179 -17.83 -6.43 -20.18
N ALA A 180 -17.28 -6.68 -21.38
CA ALA A 180 -15.86 -6.96 -21.60
C ALA A 180 -15.02 -5.69 -21.84
N PHE A 181 -15.64 -4.51 -21.70
CA PHE A 181 -15.04 -3.17 -21.77
C PHE A 181 -14.45 -2.82 -23.15
N ASN A 182 -14.04 -1.56 -23.30
CA ASN A 182 -13.55 -0.98 -24.56
C ASN A 182 -12.06 -1.31 -24.87
N ASN A 183 -11.52 -0.70 -25.93
CA ASN A 183 -10.12 -0.85 -26.40
C ASN A 183 -9.77 -2.28 -26.87
N GLY A 184 -10.74 -3.01 -27.40
CA GLY A 184 -10.56 -4.36 -27.94
C GLY A 184 -10.99 -5.43 -26.95
N SER A 185 -12.10 -6.09 -27.23
CA SER A 185 -12.64 -7.18 -26.42
C SER A 185 -13.35 -8.23 -27.27
N MET A 186 -13.51 -9.42 -26.71
CA MET A 186 -14.26 -10.52 -27.33
C MET A 186 -15.08 -11.23 -26.28
N VAL A 187 -16.31 -11.61 -26.63
CA VAL A 187 -17.14 -12.53 -25.86
C VAL A 187 -17.63 -13.68 -26.74
N LYS A 188 -17.72 -14.87 -26.14
CA LYS A 188 -18.35 -16.05 -26.72
C LYS A 188 -19.21 -16.75 -25.69
N ILE A 189 -20.48 -16.93 -26.02
CA ILE A 189 -21.48 -17.66 -25.23
C ILE A 189 -21.51 -19.11 -25.73
N ILE A 190 -21.48 -20.06 -24.80
CA ILE A 190 -21.52 -21.50 -25.05
C ILE A 190 -22.70 -22.06 -24.23
N PRO A 191 -23.94 -21.98 -24.77
CA PRO A 191 -25.15 -22.32 -24.01
C PRO A 191 -25.17 -23.75 -23.47
N GLU A 192 -24.68 -24.72 -24.25
CA GLU A 192 -24.61 -26.13 -23.88
C GLU A 192 -23.68 -26.43 -22.69
N GLU A 193 -22.78 -25.50 -22.37
CA GLU A 193 -21.88 -25.58 -21.21
C GLU A 193 -22.26 -24.59 -20.11
N ARG A 194 -23.36 -23.83 -20.27
CA ARG A 194 -23.73 -22.71 -19.39
C ARG A 194 -22.56 -21.76 -19.16
N LYS A 195 -21.87 -21.39 -20.24
CA LYS A 195 -20.56 -20.74 -20.15
C LYS A 195 -20.47 -19.49 -21.03
N ILE A 196 -19.74 -18.49 -20.54
CA ILE A 196 -19.21 -17.38 -21.33
C ILE A 196 -17.70 -17.41 -21.24
N ILE A 197 -17.01 -17.29 -22.36
CA ILE A 197 -15.56 -17.06 -22.42
C ILE A 197 -15.27 -15.77 -23.18
N GLY A 198 -14.09 -15.19 -23.00
CA GLY A 198 -13.73 -13.99 -23.72
C GLY A 198 -12.42 -13.40 -23.25
N TYR A 199 -12.17 -12.16 -23.67
CA TYR A 199 -11.03 -11.39 -23.19
C TYR A 199 -11.30 -9.89 -23.15
N SER A 200 -10.53 -9.19 -22.33
CA SER A 200 -10.47 -7.72 -22.24
C SER A 200 -9.05 -7.20 -22.45
N ARG A 201 -8.89 -6.06 -23.13
CA ARG A 201 -7.58 -5.44 -23.45
C ARG A 201 -7.45 -3.97 -23.03
N ASN A 202 -8.51 -3.36 -22.47
CA ASN A 202 -8.46 -2.00 -21.93
C ASN A 202 -7.25 -1.82 -20.99
N ASN A 203 -6.53 -0.72 -21.13
CA ASN A 203 -5.35 -0.42 -20.32
C ASN A 203 -4.99 1.06 -20.43
N HIS A 204 -4.13 1.53 -19.52
CA HIS A 204 -3.61 2.90 -19.51
C HIS A 204 -2.09 2.95 -19.77
N GLY A 205 -1.62 2.04 -20.63
CA GLY A 205 -0.20 1.89 -20.99
C GLY A 205 0.54 0.88 -20.11
N GLY A 206 1.85 0.73 -20.37
CA GLY A 206 2.67 -0.25 -19.66
C GLY A 206 2.35 -1.70 -20.04
N VAL A 207 1.84 -1.95 -21.25
CA VAL A 207 1.52 -3.31 -21.72
C VAL A 207 2.15 -3.62 -23.08
N PRO A 208 2.53 -4.87 -23.35
CA PRO A 208 2.91 -5.35 -24.69
C PRO A 208 1.72 -5.38 -25.66
N LYS A 209 1.98 -5.46 -26.97
CA LYS A 209 0.92 -5.44 -28.00
C LYS A 209 -0.07 -6.61 -27.91
N ASN A 210 0.39 -7.76 -27.43
CA ASN A 210 -0.39 -9.00 -27.30
C ASN A 210 -1.12 -9.12 -25.95
N PHE A 211 -1.23 -8.03 -25.19
CA PHE A 211 -1.87 -8.01 -23.88
C PHE A 211 -3.36 -8.37 -23.93
N HIS A 212 -3.74 -9.33 -23.09
CA HIS A 212 -5.12 -9.80 -22.89
C HIS A 212 -5.28 -10.26 -21.43
N ASN A 213 -6.48 -10.08 -20.88
CA ASN A 213 -6.97 -10.88 -19.77
C ASN A 213 -8.12 -11.75 -20.27
N TYR A 214 -7.91 -13.06 -20.29
CA TYR A 214 -8.89 -14.05 -20.73
C TYR A 214 -9.77 -14.43 -19.55
N PHE A 215 -11.08 -14.40 -19.71
CA PHE A 215 -12.03 -14.80 -18.66
C PHE A 215 -12.89 -15.98 -19.08
N VAL A 216 -13.34 -16.73 -18.06
CA VAL A 216 -14.34 -17.80 -18.18
C VAL A 216 -15.35 -17.68 -17.05
N ALA A 217 -16.63 -17.67 -17.39
CA ALA A 217 -17.76 -17.59 -16.47
C ALA A 217 -18.68 -18.81 -16.66
N GLN A 218 -18.93 -19.57 -15.60
CA GLN A 218 -19.79 -20.76 -15.58
C GLN A 218 -21.01 -20.51 -14.71
N PHE A 219 -22.20 -20.79 -15.23
CA PHE A 219 -23.49 -20.56 -14.60
C PHE A 219 -24.12 -21.87 -14.10
N ASP A 220 -24.91 -21.80 -13.03
CA ASP A 220 -25.63 -22.96 -12.49
C ASP A 220 -27.04 -23.16 -13.10
N LYS A 221 -27.48 -22.27 -14.00
CA LYS A 221 -28.79 -22.30 -14.67
C LYS A 221 -28.66 -22.29 -16.20
N ASP A 222 -29.54 -23.04 -16.87
CA ASP A 222 -29.63 -23.06 -18.34
C ASP A 222 -30.05 -21.69 -18.89
N PHE A 223 -29.52 -21.33 -20.07
CA PHE A 223 -29.83 -20.05 -20.71
C PHE A 223 -31.14 -20.18 -21.51
N GLU A 224 -32.15 -19.37 -21.18
CA GLU A 224 -33.39 -19.30 -21.97
C GLU A 224 -33.24 -18.34 -23.17
N LEU A 225 -32.33 -17.37 -23.03
CA LEU A 225 -32.01 -16.38 -24.05
C LEU A 225 -30.52 -16.01 -23.98
N TYR A 226 -29.92 -15.75 -25.13
CA TYR A 226 -28.56 -15.24 -25.23
C TYR A 226 -28.43 -14.23 -26.37
N HIS A 227 -27.81 -13.09 -26.08
CA HIS A 227 -27.46 -12.06 -27.07
C HIS A 227 -26.03 -11.58 -26.80
N THR A 228 -25.45 -10.90 -27.77
CA THR A 228 -24.26 -10.06 -27.55
C THR A 228 -24.57 -8.62 -27.92
N TRP A 229 -23.71 -7.69 -27.52
CA TRP A 229 -23.65 -6.37 -28.14
C TRP A 229 -22.28 -6.14 -28.77
N GLY A 230 -22.28 -5.38 -29.87
CA GLY A 230 -21.10 -4.86 -30.53
C GLY A 230 -20.86 -3.38 -30.23
N ASP A 231 -19.94 -2.78 -30.98
CA ASP A 231 -19.54 -1.38 -30.83
C ASP A 231 -20.74 -0.42 -30.80
N ARG A 232 -20.62 0.65 -30.01
CA ARG A 232 -21.68 1.64 -29.79
C ARG A 232 -22.98 1.02 -29.25
N TRP A 233 -22.87 -0.07 -28.50
CA TRP A 233 -23.99 -0.77 -27.87
C TRP A 233 -25.00 -1.34 -28.89
N GLU A 234 -24.51 -1.78 -30.06
CA GLU A 234 -25.37 -2.41 -31.06
C GLU A 234 -25.80 -3.80 -30.60
N LEU A 235 -27.10 -3.99 -30.35
CA LEU A 235 -27.64 -5.29 -29.96
C LEU A 235 -27.53 -6.30 -31.11
N CYS A 236 -26.95 -7.46 -30.85
CA CYS A 236 -26.86 -8.58 -31.77
C CYS A 236 -27.69 -9.75 -31.22
N GLU A 237 -28.97 -9.79 -31.60
CA GLU A 237 -29.91 -10.83 -31.17
C GLU A 237 -29.47 -12.23 -31.57
N ASN A 238 -29.63 -13.20 -30.67
CA ASN A 238 -29.27 -14.61 -30.82
C ASN A 238 -27.80 -14.87 -31.21
N SER A 239 -26.94 -13.85 -31.13
CA SER A 239 -25.52 -14.00 -31.39
C SER A 239 -24.84 -14.64 -30.18
N THR A 240 -23.96 -15.60 -30.46
CA THR A 240 -23.13 -16.28 -29.45
C THR A 240 -21.69 -15.80 -29.47
N VAL A 241 -21.29 -14.90 -30.37
CA VAL A 241 -19.92 -14.39 -30.45
C VAL A 241 -19.89 -12.95 -30.94
N ASN A 242 -19.06 -12.13 -30.32
CA ASN A 242 -18.78 -10.78 -30.79
C ASN A 242 -17.34 -10.39 -30.43
N GLU A 243 -16.69 -9.65 -31.31
CA GLU A 243 -15.33 -9.16 -31.14
C GLU A 243 -15.26 -7.77 -31.78
N GLY A 244 -14.78 -6.78 -31.04
CA GLY A 244 -14.85 -5.38 -31.42
C GLY A 244 -14.08 -4.48 -30.47
N ASP A 245 -14.28 -3.16 -30.58
CA ASP A 245 -13.72 -2.22 -29.62
C ASP A 245 -14.36 -2.39 -28.24
N HIS A 246 -15.71 -2.48 -28.19
CA HIS A 246 -16.47 -2.68 -26.96
C HIS A 246 -17.61 -3.66 -27.18
N VAL A 247 -17.46 -4.86 -26.63
CA VAL A 247 -18.47 -5.93 -26.72
C VAL A 247 -18.90 -6.45 -25.36
N GLY A 248 -20.00 -7.19 -25.34
CA GLY A 248 -20.41 -7.95 -24.17
C GLY A 248 -21.54 -8.93 -24.43
N ALA A 249 -21.88 -9.70 -23.41
CA ALA A 249 -22.82 -10.82 -23.48
C ALA A 249 -24.02 -10.60 -22.54
N ILE A 250 -25.18 -11.06 -22.98
CA ILE A 250 -26.46 -10.94 -22.29
C ILE A 250 -27.04 -12.35 -22.19
N ILE A 251 -27.28 -12.82 -20.97
CA ILE A 251 -27.91 -14.11 -20.71
C ILE A 251 -29.24 -13.87 -20.00
N GLY A 252 -30.32 -14.47 -20.51
CA GLY A 252 -31.69 -14.30 -19.99
C GLY A 252 -32.28 -15.57 -19.37
N PHE A 253 -33.15 -15.37 -18.38
CA PHE A 253 -33.82 -16.38 -17.58
C PHE A 253 -35.22 -15.92 -17.18
N LYS A 254 -36.14 -16.85 -16.94
CA LYS A 254 -37.29 -16.62 -16.05
C LYS A 254 -36.89 -16.93 -14.62
N THR A 255 -37.32 -16.13 -13.65
CA THR A 255 -36.95 -16.34 -12.24
C THR A 255 -38.16 -16.27 -11.32
N LEU A 256 -38.13 -17.08 -10.27
CA LEU A 256 -39.06 -16.99 -9.15
C LEU A 256 -38.48 -16.10 -8.04
N ARG A 257 -39.35 -15.55 -7.19
CA ARG A 257 -38.92 -14.74 -6.04
C ARG A 257 -37.96 -15.50 -5.14
N GLY A 258 -36.77 -14.93 -4.96
CA GLY A 258 -35.71 -15.48 -4.12
C GLY A 258 -34.89 -16.57 -4.80
N GLU A 259 -35.15 -16.86 -6.08
CA GLU A 259 -34.32 -17.77 -6.86
C GLU A 259 -32.92 -17.18 -7.04
N THR A 260 -31.91 -18.04 -6.85
CA THR A 260 -30.51 -17.66 -6.98
C THR A 260 -29.92 -18.23 -8.25
N ILE A 261 -29.19 -17.40 -8.98
CA ILE A 261 -28.32 -17.82 -10.09
C ILE A 261 -26.89 -17.51 -9.68
N GLN A 262 -26.02 -18.51 -9.71
CA GLN A 262 -24.61 -18.38 -9.36
C GLN A 262 -23.73 -18.37 -10.60
N VAL A 263 -22.65 -17.59 -10.54
CA VAL A 263 -21.64 -17.50 -11.60
C VAL A 263 -20.26 -17.69 -10.99
N LYS A 264 -19.58 -18.76 -11.37
CA LYS A 264 -18.17 -18.99 -11.04
C LYS A 264 -17.34 -18.40 -12.17
N ILE A 265 -16.48 -17.44 -11.86
CA ILE A 265 -15.70 -16.71 -12.87
C ILE A 265 -14.22 -16.65 -12.50
N ALA A 266 -13.33 -16.88 -13.46
CA ALA A 266 -11.90 -16.69 -13.29
C ALA A 266 -11.31 -16.01 -14.52
N SER A 267 -10.11 -15.45 -14.36
CA SER A 267 -9.36 -14.93 -15.49
C SER A 267 -7.87 -15.29 -15.43
N SER A 268 -7.18 -15.07 -16.55
CA SER A 268 -5.76 -15.35 -16.76
C SER A 268 -5.15 -14.33 -17.71
N PHE A 269 -3.88 -13.98 -17.51
CA PHE A 269 -3.12 -13.19 -18.47
C PHE A 269 -2.38 -14.06 -19.51
N ILE A 270 -2.46 -15.38 -19.36
CA ILE A 270 -1.75 -16.36 -20.19
C ILE A 270 -2.63 -16.86 -21.34
N SER A 271 -3.75 -17.51 -21.02
CA SER A 271 -4.63 -18.09 -22.06
C SER A 271 -6.04 -18.43 -21.53
N PRO A 272 -7.02 -18.71 -22.41
CA PRO A 272 -8.33 -19.24 -22.01
C PRO A 272 -8.24 -20.55 -21.21
N GLU A 273 -7.32 -21.44 -21.58
CA GLU A 273 -7.10 -22.72 -20.89
C GLU A 273 -6.57 -22.50 -19.46
N GLN A 274 -5.66 -21.54 -19.29
CA GLN A 274 -5.17 -21.18 -17.97
C GLN A 274 -6.27 -20.51 -17.12
N ALA A 275 -7.15 -19.70 -17.71
CA ALA A 275 -8.31 -19.14 -17.00
C ALA A 275 -9.25 -20.25 -16.50
N GLN A 276 -9.53 -21.27 -17.31
CA GLN A 276 -10.30 -22.44 -16.89
C GLN A 276 -9.58 -23.23 -15.78
N LEU A 277 -8.26 -23.41 -15.88
CA LEU A 277 -7.47 -24.06 -14.85
C LEU A 277 -7.51 -23.32 -13.51
N ASN A 278 -7.46 -21.99 -13.53
CA ASN A 278 -7.62 -21.15 -12.34
C ASN A 278 -9.00 -21.37 -11.69
N LEU A 279 -10.06 -21.39 -12.51
CA LEU A 279 -11.43 -21.63 -12.03
C LEU A 279 -11.57 -22.99 -11.36
N ASP A 280 -11.08 -24.04 -12.02
CA ASP A 280 -11.19 -25.42 -11.57
C ASP A 280 -10.43 -25.67 -10.26
N ARG A 281 -9.28 -25.01 -10.09
CA ARG A 281 -8.44 -25.16 -8.90
C ARG A 281 -8.90 -24.33 -7.71
N GLU A 282 -9.27 -23.07 -7.94
CA GLU A 282 -9.53 -22.13 -6.84
C GLU A 282 -10.97 -22.21 -6.32
N ILE A 283 -11.94 -22.47 -7.20
CA ILE A 283 -13.36 -22.64 -6.83
C ILE A 283 -13.81 -24.08 -7.04
N GLY A 284 -13.57 -24.65 -8.22
CA GLY A 284 -13.98 -26.01 -8.56
C GLY A 284 -15.46 -26.27 -8.23
N ASN A 285 -15.72 -27.26 -7.37
CA ASN A 285 -17.07 -27.64 -6.96
C ASN A 285 -17.60 -26.91 -5.72
N ASP A 286 -16.86 -25.95 -5.16
CA ASP A 286 -17.32 -25.20 -3.99
C ASP A 286 -18.66 -24.50 -4.25
N ASP A 287 -19.51 -24.46 -3.22
CA ASP A 287 -20.63 -23.52 -3.18
C ASP A 287 -20.18 -22.10 -2.80
N PHE A 288 -21.08 -21.12 -2.90
CA PHE A 288 -20.77 -19.72 -2.60
C PHE A 288 -20.28 -19.51 -1.15
N GLU A 289 -20.87 -20.20 -0.18
CA GLU A 289 -20.51 -20.04 1.23
C GLU A 289 -19.14 -20.64 1.55
N GLN A 290 -18.78 -21.75 0.91
CA GLN A 290 -17.46 -22.34 0.98
C GLN A 290 -16.40 -21.40 0.40
N THR A 291 -16.63 -20.82 -0.78
CA THR A 291 -15.72 -19.83 -1.37
C THR A 291 -15.57 -18.61 -0.44
N ARG A 292 -16.68 -18.07 0.05
CA ARG A 292 -16.70 -16.94 1.01
C ARG A 292 -15.92 -17.25 2.29
N GLN A 293 -16.10 -18.43 2.86
CA GLN A 293 -15.42 -18.83 4.08
C GLN A 293 -13.92 -19.04 3.86
N LYS A 294 -13.50 -19.61 2.72
CA LYS A 294 -12.09 -19.71 2.35
C LYS A 294 -11.43 -18.33 2.24
N ALA A 295 -12.10 -17.36 1.61
CA ALA A 295 -11.64 -15.98 1.53
C ALA A 295 -11.55 -15.32 2.92
N LYS A 296 -12.55 -15.54 3.78
CA LYS A 296 -12.54 -15.05 5.17
C LYS A 296 -11.34 -15.62 5.95
N ASN A 297 -11.10 -16.92 5.84
CA ASN A 297 -10.00 -17.60 6.50
C ASN A 297 -8.63 -17.13 6.00
N ALA A 298 -8.51 -16.80 4.71
CA ALA A 298 -7.27 -16.23 4.15
C ALA A 298 -6.92 -14.90 4.83
N TRP A 299 -7.90 -14.02 5.08
CA TRP A 299 -7.67 -12.79 5.83
C TRP A 299 -7.42 -13.02 7.31
N GLU A 300 -8.21 -13.86 7.98
CA GLU A 300 -7.99 -14.16 9.39
C GLU A 300 -6.58 -14.68 9.67
N LYS A 301 -6.06 -15.52 8.77
CA LYS A 301 -4.70 -16.03 8.86
C LYS A 301 -3.67 -14.90 8.91
N GLU A 302 -3.76 -13.93 8.01
CA GLU A 302 -2.77 -12.85 7.94
C GLU A 302 -2.99 -11.76 8.99
N LEU A 303 -4.24 -11.39 9.28
CA LEU A 303 -4.55 -10.37 10.30
C LEU A 303 -4.23 -10.87 11.72
N SER A 304 -4.42 -12.17 12.00
CA SER A 304 -4.13 -12.75 13.33
C SER A 304 -2.65 -12.83 13.67
N ARG A 305 -1.77 -12.54 12.71
CA ARG A 305 -0.33 -12.39 12.96
C ARG A 305 -0.01 -11.18 13.81
N ILE A 306 -0.90 -10.18 13.88
CA ILE A 306 -0.77 -9.05 14.80
C ILE A 306 -2.06 -8.92 15.60
N LYS A 307 -2.00 -9.33 16.87
CA LYS A 307 -3.12 -9.20 17.80
C LYS A 307 -2.91 -7.96 18.66
N ILE A 308 -3.86 -7.03 18.60
CA ILE A 308 -3.83 -5.80 19.40
C ILE A 308 -4.90 -5.84 20.49
N TYR A 309 -4.64 -5.14 21.59
CA TYR A 309 -5.59 -4.93 22.67
C TYR A 309 -5.68 -3.44 22.99
N ASP A 310 -6.90 -2.90 22.85
CA ASP A 310 -7.28 -1.53 23.16
C ASP A 310 -8.74 -1.52 23.61
N GLU A 311 -9.10 -0.54 24.43
CA GLU A 311 -10.49 -0.27 24.81
C GLU A 311 -11.21 0.58 23.76
N ASN A 312 -10.46 1.27 22.88
CA ASN A 312 -11.01 2.10 21.82
C ASN A 312 -11.23 1.29 20.52
N ILE A 313 -12.48 0.92 20.26
CA ILE A 313 -12.88 0.21 19.04
C ILE A 313 -12.54 0.96 17.74
N VAL A 314 -12.47 2.31 17.77
CA VAL A 314 -12.07 3.10 16.60
C VAL A 314 -10.62 2.79 16.23
N ASN A 315 -9.73 2.74 17.23
CA ASN A 315 -8.31 2.42 17.00
C ASN A 315 -8.15 1.01 16.42
N ILE A 316 -8.94 0.04 16.91
CA ILE A 316 -8.93 -1.34 16.44
C ILE A 316 -9.36 -1.41 14.97
N LYS A 317 -10.49 -0.77 14.62
CA LYS A 317 -10.99 -0.73 13.24
C LYS A 317 -10.03 -0.03 12.29
N THR A 318 -9.46 1.11 12.68
CA THR A 318 -8.46 1.81 11.85
C THR A 318 -7.25 0.93 11.64
N PHE A 319 -6.73 0.27 12.69
CA PHE A 319 -5.56 -0.60 12.58
C PHE A 319 -5.78 -1.76 11.61
N TYR A 320 -6.87 -2.50 11.75
CA TYR A 320 -7.14 -3.63 10.86
C TYR A 320 -7.51 -3.19 9.44
N SER A 321 -8.11 -2.02 9.27
CA SER A 321 -8.36 -1.44 7.93
C SER A 321 -7.07 -1.03 7.24
N CYS A 322 -6.16 -0.36 7.93
CA CYS A 322 -4.83 -0.06 7.42
C CYS A 322 -4.04 -1.34 7.13
N LEU A 323 -4.03 -2.31 8.05
CA LEU A 323 -3.34 -3.59 7.84
C LEU A 323 -3.90 -4.33 6.62
N TYR A 324 -5.21 -4.32 6.40
CA TYR A 324 -5.81 -4.84 5.18
C TYR A 324 -5.24 -4.18 3.91
N ARG A 325 -5.11 -2.85 3.86
CA ARG A 325 -4.56 -2.13 2.69
C ARG A 325 -3.09 -2.47 2.43
N VAL A 326 -2.28 -2.62 3.48
CA VAL A 326 -0.87 -3.03 3.37
C VAL A 326 -0.70 -4.38 2.68
N LEU A 327 -1.70 -5.27 2.77
CA LEU A 327 -1.64 -6.64 2.26
C LEU A 327 -2.29 -6.80 0.87
N LEU A 328 -2.54 -5.71 0.15
CA LEU A 328 -3.08 -5.73 -1.21
C LEU A 328 -1.99 -5.67 -2.29
N PHE A 329 -0.99 -4.79 -2.13
CA PHE A 329 0.00 -4.48 -3.16
C PHE A 329 1.44 -4.77 -2.70
N PRO A 330 2.37 -5.10 -3.62
CA PRO A 330 2.14 -5.42 -5.03
C PRO A 330 1.33 -6.70 -5.19
N ARG A 331 0.47 -6.77 -6.21
CA ARG A 331 -0.35 -7.98 -6.45
C ARG A 331 0.51 -9.10 -7.04
N LYS A 332 0.12 -10.34 -6.77
CA LYS A 332 0.63 -11.48 -7.55
C LYS A 332 0.27 -11.27 -9.02
N PHE A 333 1.23 -11.46 -9.91
CA PHE A 333 1.03 -11.42 -11.36
C PHE A 333 1.58 -12.69 -12.03
N TYR A 334 1.53 -13.79 -11.28
CA TYR A 334 1.88 -15.13 -11.71
C TYR A 334 0.69 -16.06 -11.50
N GLU A 335 0.72 -17.18 -12.20
CA GLU A 335 -0.28 -18.23 -12.21
C GLU A 335 0.41 -19.58 -12.02
N ILE A 336 -0.38 -20.61 -11.74
CA ILE A 336 0.13 -21.98 -11.57
C ILE A 336 -0.29 -22.78 -12.79
N ASP A 337 0.67 -23.32 -13.54
CA ASP A 337 0.40 -24.08 -14.76
C ASP A 337 -0.15 -25.49 -14.45
N LYS A 338 -0.49 -26.28 -15.47
CA LYS A 338 -1.01 -27.65 -15.31
C LYS A 338 -0.04 -28.62 -14.59
N ASN A 339 1.26 -28.32 -14.57
CA ASN A 339 2.30 -29.12 -13.93
C ASN A 339 2.56 -28.67 -12.47
N ASN A 340 1.83 -27.67 -11.98
CA ASN A 340 2.02 -27.02 -10.68
C ASN A 340 3.29 -26.17 -10.59
N GLU A 341 3.76 -25.68 -11.73
CA GLU A 341 4.88 -24.74 -11.82
C GLU A 341 4.36 -23.30 -11.80
N VAL A 342 5.15 -22.41 -11.20
CA VAL A 342 4.87 -20.97 -11.21
C VAL A 342 5.27 -20.43 -12.57
N VAL A 343 4.32 -19.78 -13.26
CA VAL A 343 4.51 -19.14 -14.57
C VAL A 343 3.85 -17.77 -14.57
N HIS A 344 4.26 -16.88 -15.45
CA HIS A 344 3.62 -15.57 -15.60
C HIS A 344 3.61 -15.14 -17.06
N TYR A 345 2.60 -14.34 -17.42
CA TYR A 345 2.69 -13.45 -18.58
C TYR A 345 3.59 -12.27 -18.21
N SER A 346 4.62 -12.01 -19.00
CA SER A 346 5.49 -10.86 -18.80
C SER A 346 4.80 -9.58 -19.31
N PRO A 347 4.48 -8.60 -18.43
CA PRO A 347 3.98 -7.32 -18.87
C PRO A 347 5.07 -6.44 -19.51
N TYR A 348 6.30 -6.96 -19.66
CA TYR A 348 7.43 -6.23 -20.20
C TYR A 348 7.75 -6.64 -21.64
N ASN A 349 7.70 -7.94 -21.96
CA ASN A 349 8.02 -8.45 -23.30
C ASN A 349 6.85 -9.23 -23.96
N GLY A 350 5.81 -9.58 -23.21
CA GLY A 350 4.62 -10.27 -23.73
C GLY A 350 4.75 -11.79 -23.84
N GLU A 351 5.85 -12.38 -23.36
CA GLU A 351 6.07 -13.83 -23.34
C GLU A 351 5.47 -14.46 -22.08
N VAL A 352 5.28 -15.79 -22.11
CA VAL A 352 4.92 -16.58 -20.93
C VAL A 352 6.17 -17.28 -20.42
N LEU A 353 6.60 -16.95 -19.21
CA LEU A 353 7.89 -17.35 -18.64
C LEU A 353 7.71 -18.01 -17.27
N PRO A 354 8.64 -18.89 -16.85
CA PRO A 354 8.61 -19.49 -15.53
C PRO A 354 9.01 -18.50 -14.43
N GLY A 355 8.54 -18.74 -13.21
CA GLY A 355 8.91 -18.00 -12.01
C GLY A 355 7.92 -16.93 -11.60
N TYR A 356 8.19 -16.30 -10.45
CA TYR A 356 7.30 -15.29 -9.88
C TYR A 356 7.30 -13.97 -10.65
N MET A 357 6.18 -13.26 -10.60
CA MET A 357 6.02 -11.90 -11.08
C MET A 357 5.01 -11.16 -10.19
N PHE A 358 5.27 -9.87 -9.96
CA PHE A 358 4.43 -8.98 -9.15
C PHE A 358 4.35 -7.60 -9.82
N THR A 359 3.26 -6.88 -9.63
CA THR A 359 3.08 -5.54 -10.20
C THR A 359 2.12 -4.68 -9.36
N ASP A 360 1.72 -3.51 -9.89
CA ASP A 360 0.85 -2.51 -9.28
C ASP A 360 1.45 -1.88 -8.04
N ASN A 361 2.61 -1.26 -8.24
CA ASN A 361 3.33 -0.62 -7.15
C ASN A 361 4.23 0.53 -7.61
N GLY A 362 4.19 1.61 -6.83
CA GLY A 362 5.15 2.69 -6.84
C GLY A 362 6.18 2.53 -5.74
N PHE A 363 7.43 2.27 -6.11
CA PHE A 363 8.50 2.14 -5.12
C PHE A 363 8.84 3.45 -4.45
N TRP A 364 8.58 4.59 -5.10
CA TRP A 364 8.69 5.91 -4.49
C TRP A 364 7.84 6.04 -3.21
N ASP A 365 6.69 5.36 -3.19
CA ASP A 365 5.81 5.26 -2.03
C ASP A 365 6.31 4.19 -1.07
N THR A 366 6.38 2.95 -1.54
CA THR A 366 6.37 1.76 -0.70
C THR A 366 7.71 1.35 -0.12
N PHE A 367 8.83 1.91 -0.60
CA PHE A 367 10.16 1.63 -0.02
C PHE A 367 10.24 2.04 1.46
N ARG A 368 9.40 3.01 1.86
CA ARG A 368 9.47 3.69 3.14
C ARG A 368 8.95 2.83 4.28
N ALA A 369 7.80 2.17 4.11
CA ALA A 369 7.19 1.37 5.17
C ALA A 369 6.60 0.03 4.70
N VAL A 370 6.05 -0.10 3.49
CA VAL A 370 5.44 -1.37 3.04
C VAL A 370 6.48 -2.49 2.91
N PHE A 371 7.55 -2.27 2.16
CA PHE A 371 8.61 -3.28 2.02
C PHE A 371 9.34 -3.58 3.34
N PRO A 372 9.65 -2.58 4.20
CA PRO A 372 10.12 -2.84 5.55
C PRO A 372 9.15 -3.67 6.40
N PHE A 373 7.84 -3.51 6.21
CA PHE A 373 6.82 -4.34 6.87
C PHE A 373 6.87 -5.78 6.37
N PHE A 374 7.06 -6.00 5.06
CA PHE A 374 7.25 -7.34 4.50
C PHE A 374 8.54 -7.99 4.97
N ASN A 375 9.64 -7.24 5.12
CA ASN A 375 10.86 -7.78 5.72
C ASN A 375 10.63 -8.27 7.16
N LEU A 376 9.82 -7.54 7.94
CA LEU A 376 9.50 -7.90 9.32
C LEU A 376 8.54 -9.10 9.41
N MET A 377 7.42 -9.00 8.71
CA MET A 377 6.30 -9.91 8.88
C MET A 377 6.26 -10.99 7.79
N TYR A 378 6.58 -10.68 6.54
CA TYR A 378 6.38 -11.58 5.39
C TYR A 378 7.65 -11.83 4.56
N PRO A 379 8.79 -12.23 5.16
CA PRO A 379 10.05 -12.34 4.42
C PRO A 379 10.02 -13.37 3.28
N GLU A 380 9.20 -14.42 3.35
CA GLU A 380 9.01 -15.36 2.23
C GLU A 380 8.27 -14.73 1.05
N LEU A 381 7.20 -13.96 1.30
CA LEU A 381 6.54 -13.22 0.24
C LEU A 381 7.54 -12.24 -0.39
N ASN A 382 8.30 -11.53 0.43
CA ASN A 382 9.27 -10.58 -0.10
C ASN A 382 10.38 -11.27 -0.90
N SER A 383 10.74 -12.51 -0.54
CA SER A 383 11.64 -13.36 -1.35
C SER A 383 11.09 -13.60 -2.75
N HIS A 384 9.79 -13.91 -2.88
CA HIS A 384 9.13 -14.08 -4.17
C HIS A 384 9.05 -12.76 -4.95
N ILE A 385 8.82 -11.63 -4.26
CA ILE A 385 8.84 -10.31 -4.90
C ILE A 385 10.25 -10.01 -5.44
N MET A 386 11.32 -10.29 -4.69
CA MET A 386 12.70 -10.11 -5.18
C MET A 386 13.00 -10.98 -6.40
N GLU A 387 12.51 -12.22 -6.44
CA GLU A 387 12.58 -13.07 -7.64
C GLU A 387 11.82 -12.43 -8.82
N GLY A 388 10.63 -11.86 -8.58
CA GLY A 388 9.88 -11.11 -9.58
C GLY A 388 10.58 -9.85 -10.10
N LEU A 389 11.32 -9.13 -9.25
CA LEU A 389 12.16 -8.00 -9.69
C LEU A 389 13.33 -8.47 -10.55
N ALA A 390 13.93 -9.62 -10.22
CA ALA A 390 14.99 -10.21 -11.02
C ALA A 390 14.47 -10.63 -12.40
N ASN A 391 13.27 -11.20 -12.46
CA ASN A 391 12.56 -11.53 -13.70
C ASN A 391 12.23 -10.27 -14.51
N THR A 392 11.70 -9.22 -13.87
CA THR A 392 11.50 -7.90 -14.52
C THR A 392 12.79 -7.37 -15.16
N TYR A 393 13.92 -7.48 -14.47
CA TYR A 393 15.22 -7.07 -15.04
C TYR A 393 15.64 -7.94 -16.22
N LYS A 394 15.46 -9.26 -16.15
CA LYS A 394 15.76 -10.19 -17.26
C LYS A 394 14.89 -9.88 -18.49
N GLU A 395 13.63 -9.52 -18.29
CA GLU A 395 12.62 -9.39 -19.34
C GLU A 395 12.58 -7.99 -19.97
N SER A 396 12.90 -6.95 -19.21
CA SER A 396 12.87 -5.56 -19.68
C SER A 396 14.25 -4.91 -19.79
N GLY A 397 15.27 -5.54 -19.21
CA GLY A 397 16.61 -4.98 -19.04
C GLY A 397 16.72 -3.94 -17.93
N TRP A 398 15.65 -3.61 -17.18
CA TRP A 398 15.66 -2.57 -16.15
C TRP A 398 14.82 -2.96 -14.94
N LEU A 399 15.19 -2.47 -13.76
CA LEU A 399 14.31 -2.55 -12.59
C LEU A 399 13.11 -1.62 -12.77
N PRO A 400 11.93 -1.98 -12.25
CA PRO A 400 10.80 -1.06 -12.23
C PRO A 400 10.99 -0.02 -11.12
N GLU A 401 10.31 1.11 -11.25
CA GLU A 401 10.16 2.10 -10.16
C GLU A 401 8.66 2.38 -9.93
N TRP A 402 7.90 2.53 -11.02
CA TRP A 402 6.44 2.37 -11.04
C TRP A 402 6.05 1.32 -12.07
N ALA A 403 5.29 0.31 -11.66
CA ALA A 403 4.80 -0.76 -12.55
C ALA A 403 3.28 -0.92 -12.43
N SER A 404 2.57 -0.89 -13.57
CA SER A 404 1.13 -1.19 -13.68
C SER A 404 0.69 -1.39 -15.15
N PRO A 405 0.66 -2.64 -15.65
CA PRO A 405 1.38 -3.79 -15.09
C PRO A 405 2.87 -3.79 -15.45
N GLY A 406 3.27 -3.17 -16.57
CA GLY A 406 4.67 -2.97 -16.95
C GLY A 406 5.16 -1.57 -16.55
N HIS A 407 6.33 -1.15 -17.07
CA HIS A 407 6.95 0.15 -16.73
C HIS A 407 6.02 1.34 -17.01
N ARG A 408 5.83 2.22 -16.01
CA ARG A 408 5.04 3.46 -16.09
C ARG A 408 5.88 4.68 -15.72
N ASN A 409 5.68 5.78 -16.45
CA ASN A 409 6.47 7.00 -16.31
C ASN A 409 5.93 7.92 -15.19
N VAL A 410 5.88 7.42 -13.95
CA VAL A 410 5.30 8.10 -12.79
C VAL A 410 6.33 8.16 -11.66
N MET A 411 6.36 9.28 -10.94
CA MET A 411 7.29 9.63 -9.86
C MET A 411 8.78 9.65 -10.22
N VAL A 412 9.62 9.71 -9.19
CA VAL A 412 11.06 9.94 -9.25
C VAL A 412 11.81 8.91 -8.40
N GLY A 413 13.14 9.02 -8.40
CA GLY A 413 14.02 8.24 -7.53
C GLY A 413 14.60 6.99 -8.19
N SER A 414 15.25 6.17 -7.37
CA SER A 414 15.84 4.88 -7.75
C SER A 414 15.58 3.90 -6.61
N ASN A 415 14.30 3.83 -6.23
CA ASN A 415 13.80 3.32 -4.97
C ASN A 415 13.64 1.78 -5.00
N SER A 416 13.80 1.16 -6.17
CA SER A 416 14.14 -0.27 -6.28
C SER A 416 15.41 -0.63 -5.48
N SER A 417 16.42 0.27 -5.43
CA SER A 417 17.66 0.05 -4.68
C SER A 417 17.45 -0.14 -3.17
N PRO A 418 16.81 0.80 -2.43
CA PRO A 418 16.54 0.61 -1.01
C PRO A 418 15.66 -0.60 -0.71
N ILE A 419 14.69 -0.95 -1.57
CA ILE A 419 13.86 -2.16 -1.40
C ILE A 419 14.72 -3.44 -1.44
N ILE A 420 15.53 -3.59 -2.50
CA ILE A 420 16.37 -4.78 -2.70
C ILE A 420 17.41 -4.89 -1.59
N ALA A 421 18.09 -3.77 -1.28
CA ALA A 421 19.14 -3.75 -0.28
C ALA A 421 18.59 -4.02 1.14
N ASP A 422 17.45 -3.43 1.53
CA ASP A 422 16.85 -3.69 2.85
C ASP A 422 16.48 -5.16 3.01
N ALA A 423 15.88 -5.78 1.98
CA ALA A 423 15.57 -7.21 1.98
C ALA A 423 16.84 -8.07 2.13
N PHE A 424 17.88 -7.79 1.33
CA PHE A 424 19.15 -8.52 1.38
C PHE A 424 19.84 -8.40 2.75
N LEU A 425 19.90 -7.19 3.31
CA LEU A 425 20.59 -6.91 4.57
C LEU A 425 19.87 -7.51 5.77
N LYS A 426 18.53 -7.64 5.72
CA LYS A 426 17.69 -8.31 6.72
C LYS A 426 17.56 -9.82 6.51
N GLY A 427 18.33 -10.40 5.58
CA GLY A 427 18.42 -11.85 5.42
C GLY A 427 17.23 -12.48 4.70
N VAL A 428 16.45 -11.71 3.93
CA VAL A 428 15.48 -12.29 2.98
C VAL A 428 16.24 -13.19 2.02
N LYS A 429 15.72 -14.41 1.80
CA LYS A 429 16.34 -15.36 0.88
C LYS A 429 16.27 -14.81 -0.54
N MET A 430 17.41 -14.60 -1.19
CA MET A 430 17.48 -14.03 -2.54
C MET A 430 18.40 -14.86 -3.42
N ARG A 431 17.83 -15.64 -4.34
CA ARG A 431 18.60 -16.46 -5.30
C ARG A 431 19.35 -15.59 -6.30
N ASP A 432 18.72 -14.52 -6.77
CA ASP A 432 19.24 -13.61 -7.78
C ASP A 432 19.90 -12.35 -7.18
N ALA A 433 20.45 -12.41 -5.95
CA ALA A 433 21.03 -11.25 -5.28
C ALA A 433 22.15 -10.56 -6.08
N GLU A 434 23.01 -11.35 -6.74
CA GLU A 434 24.06 -10.82 -7.62
C GLU A 434 23.49 -10.07 -8.84
N LEU A 435 22.45 -10.63 -9.46
CA LEU A 435 21.79 -10.03 -10.62
C LEU A 435 21.05 -8.75 -10.24
N LEU A 436 20.36 -8.74 -9.11
CA LEU A 436 19.68 -7.54 -8.60
C LEU A 436 20.68 -6.43 -8.25
N HIS A 437 21.81 -6.78 -7.64
CA HIS A 437 22.89 -5.82 -7.40
C HIS A 437 23.48 -5.28 -8.71
N GLU A 438 23.65 -6.10 -9.75
CA GLU A 438 24.01 -5.64 -11.09
C GLU A 438 22.98 -4.64 -11.66
N ALA A 439 21.69 -4.95 -11.52
CA ALA A 439 20.61 -4.10 -11.99
C ALA A 439 20.58 -2.73 -11.26
N MET A 440 20.78 -2.73 -9.93
CA MET A 440 20.94 -1.49 -9.14
C MET A 440 22.14 -0.67 -9.62
N LEU A 441 23.25 -1.32 -9.93
CA LEU A 441 24.43 -0.65 -10.49
C LEU A 441 24.14 -0.04 -11.86
N LYS A 442 23.41 -0.75 -12.72
CA LYS A 442 23.02 -0.24 -14.04
C LYS A 442 22.21 1.05 -13.89
N ASN A 443 21.20 1.06 -13.02
CA ASN A 443 20.41 2.26 -12.70
C ASN A 443 21.31 3.44 -12.27
N ALA A 444 22.34 3.18 -11.46
CA ALA A 444 23.23 4.20 -10.94
C ALA A 444 24.31 4.71 -11.93
N MET A 445 24.51 4.02 -13.05
CA MET A 445 25.70 4.23 -13.90
C MET A 445 25.40 4.66 -15.33
N THR A 446 24.20 4.43 -15.85
CA THR A 446 23.89 4.78 -17.25
C THR A 446 22.41 5.06 -17.49
N SER A 447 22.11 5.92 -18.47
CA SER A 447 20.77 6.13 -19.03
C SER A 447 20.55 5.42 -20.37
N LYS A 448 21.56 4.71 -20.89
CA LYS A 448 21.55 4.11 -22.23
C LYS A 448 20.57 2.95 -22.32
N ASN A 449 19.73 2.93 -23.36
CA ASN A 449 18.74 1.88 -23.62
C ASN A 449 17.65 1.78 -22.56
N ARG A 450 17.31 2.89 -21.88
CA ARG A 450 16.12 2.93 -21.03
C ARG A 450 14.85 2.60 -21.83
N PRO A 451 13.85 1.95 -21.21
CA PRO A 451 12.61 1.60 -21.89
C PRO A 451 11.92 2.84 -22.42
N GLN A 452 11.16 2.65 -23.50
CA GLN A 452 10.39 3.72 -24.14
C GLN A 452 8.92 3.36 -24.20
N SER A 453 8.07 4.36 -24.04
CA SER A 453 6.64 4.28 -24.32
C SER A 453 6.29 5.34 -25.36
N ASN A 454 5.64 4.92 -26.45
CA ASN A 454 5.28 5.79 -27.58
C ASN A 454 6.45 6.62 -28.12
N GLY A 455 7.63 6.00 -28.23
CA GLY A 455 8.86 6.63 -28.74
C GLY A 455 9.52 7.63 -27.79
N ARG A 456 9.07 7.72 -26.53
CA ARG A 456 9.66 8.57 -25.49
C ARG A 456 10.22 7.72 -24.37
N VAL A 457 11.36 8.13 -23.81
CA VAL A 457 11.95 7.46 -22.65
C VAL A 457 11.00 7.53 -21.47
N ILE A 458 10.89 6.42 -20.74
CA ILE A 458 10.23 6.36 -19.44
C ILE A 458 11.24 6.88 -18.41
N ASN A 459 11.16 8.18 -18.11
CA ASN A 459 12.15 8.89 -17.29
C ASN A 459 12.23 8.37 -15.84
N SER A 460 11.13 7.81 -15.30
CA SER A 460 11.11 7.19 -13.98
C SER A 460 11.93 5.89 -13.91
N VAL A 461 12.19 5.20 -15.03
CA VAL A 461 12.95 3.93 -15.03
C VAL A 461 14.45 4.22 -15.05
N GLY A 462 15.20 3.62 -14.13
CA GLY A 462 16.62 3.93 -13.95
C GLY A 462 16.80 5.28 -13.23
N ARG A 463 17.76 6.09 -13.66
CA ARG A 463 18.01 7.42 -13.09
C ARG A 463 18.00 8.50 -14.18
N GLU A 464 16.94 9.30 -14.22
CA GLU A 464 16.92 10.54 -15.00
C GLU A 464 18.04 11.47 -14.54
N GLY A 465 18.80 12.05 -15.48
CA GLY A 465 19.93 12.94 -15.17
C GLY A 465 21.16 12.26 -14.56
N VAL A 466 21.30 10.93 -14.68
CA VAL A 466 22.39 10.16 -14.06
C VAL A 466 23.79 10.61 -14.47
N GLU A 467 23.99 11.08 -15.70
CA GLU A 467 25.27 11.61 -16.15
C GLU A 467 25.65 12.88 -15.38
N TYR A 468 24.72 13.84 -15.23
CA TYR A 468 24.94 15.04 -14.42
C TYR A 468 25.20 14.70 -12.96
N TYR A 469 24.39 13.82 -12.38
CA TYR A 469 24.56 13.38 -11.00
C TYR A 469 25.93 12.72 -10.76
N ASN A 470 26.39 11.89 -11.71
CA ASN A 470 27.67 11.20 -11.62
C ASN A 470 28.87 12.13 -11.82
N GLU A 471 28.73 13.20 -12.59
CA GLU A 471 29.79 14.19 -12.83
C GLU A 471 29.85 15.26 -11.73
N LEU A 472 28.70 15.81 -11.34
CA LEU A 472 28.60 17.00 -10.48
C LEU A 472 28.24 16.68 -9.03
N GLY A 473 27.73 15.47 -8.76
CA GLY A 473 27.18 15.08 -7.46
C GLY A 473 25.77 15.60 -7.20
N TYR A 474 25.09 16.17 -8.19
CA TYR A 474 23.68 16.58 -8.14
C TYR A 474 23.16 16.77 -9.58
N ILE A 475 21.85 16.75 -9.75
CA ILE A 475 21.21 17.13 -11.01
C ILE A 475 20.97 18.64 -11.01
N PRO A 476 21.53 19.39 -11.97
CA PRO A 476 21.33 20.83 -12.04
C PRO A 476 19.87 21.23 -12.25
N TYR A 477 19.52 22.42 -11.77
CA TYR A 477 18.18 23.00 -11.90
C TYR A 477 17.88 23.54 -13.32
N ASP A 478 18.91 23.98 -14.04
CA ASP A 478 18.82 24.74 -15.29
C ASP A 478 19.14 23.90 -16.55
N VAL A 479 19.01 22.57 -16.48
CA VAL A 479 19.35 21.65 -17.58
C VAL A 479 18.13 20.95 -18.22
N GLY A 480 16.92 21.42 -17.92
CA GLY A 480 15.68 20.87 -18.48
C GLY A 480 15.24 19.53 -17.86
N ILE A 481 15.75 19.20 -16.67
CA ILE A 481 15.32 18.03 -15.89
C ILE A 481 14.59 18.56 -14.64
N ASN A 482 13.30 18.29 -14.55
CA ASN A 482 12.47 18.70 -13.41
C ASN A 482 12.69 17.78 -12.19
N GLU A 483 12.20 18.23 -11.04
CA GLU A 483 12.28 17.57 -9.73
C GLU A 483 13.73 17.20 -9.34
N ASN A 484 14.69 18.00 -9.80
CA ASN A 484 16.11 17.68 -9.77
C ASN A 484 16.70 17.58 -8.36
N VAL A 485 16.17 18.32 -7.37
CA VAL A 485 16.57 18.20 -5.96
C VAL A 485 16.00 16.93 -5.34
N ALA A 486 14.71 16.65 -5.55
CA ALA A 486 14.08 15.42 -5.07
C ALA A 486 14.81 14.17 -5.60
N ARG A 487 15.07 14.13 -6.92
CA ARG A 487 15.86 13.07 -7.58
C ARG A 487 17.26 12.93 -6.96
N SER A 488 17.98 14.04 -6.77
CA SER A 488 19.34 14.00 -6.23
C SER A 488 19.39 13.49 -4.78
N LEU A 489 18.41 13.86 -3.95
CA LEU A 489 18.32 13.39 -2.56
C LEU A 489 18.03 11.89 -2.48
N GLU A 490 17.06 11.43 -3.28
CA GLU A 490 16.71 10.00 -3.34
C GLU A 490 17.82 9.16 -3.99
N TYR A 491 18.56 9.69 -4.96
CA TYR A 491 19.74 9.01 -5.52
C TYR A 491 20.87 8.89 -4.50
N ALA A 492 21.10 9.91 -3.67
CA ALA A 492 22.10 9.84 -2.60
C ALA A 492 21.75 8.74 -1.58
N TYR A 493 20.46 8.59 -1.26
CA TYR A 493 19.99 7.50 -0.42
C TYR A 493 20.09 6.12 -1.11
N ALA A 494 19.70 6.01 -2.38
CA ALA A 494 19.85 4.79 -3.16
C ALA A 494 21.33 4.37 -3.34
N ASP A 495 22.26 5.32 -3.36
CA ASP A 495 23.71 5.07 -3.36
C ASP A 495 24.17 4.51 -2.00
N PHE A 496 23.64 5.01 -0.88
CA PHE A 496 23.91 4.44 0.44
C PHE A 496 23.47 2.97 0.53
N THR A 497 22.26 2.65 0.09
CA THR A 497 21.74 1.28 0.17
C THR A 497 22.47 0.32 -0.77
N LEU A 498 22.83 0.79 -1.97
CA LEU A 498 23.72 0.06 -2.88
C LEU A 498 25.10 -0.20 -2.24
N ALA A 499 25.67 0.79 -1.55
CA ALA A 499 26.95 0.65 -0.86
C ALA A 499 26.88 -0.37 0.29
N GLN A 500 25.81 -0.34 1.10
CA GLN A 500 25.57 -1.30 2.18
C GLN A 500 25.50 -2.74 1.66
N MET A 501 24.73 -2.97 0.59
CA MET A 501 24.65 -4.28 -0.06
C MET A 501 26.01 -4.71 -0.62
N ALA A 502 26.69 -3.84 -1.37
CA ALA A 502 28.02 -4.11 -1.92
C ALA A 502 29.04 -4.46 -0.82
N GLN A 503 28.99 -3.77 0.32
CA GLN A 503 29.87 -4.05 1.47
C GLN A 503 29.62 -5.45 2.03
N LYS A 504 28.36 -5.82 2.25
CA LYS A 504 27.97 -7.16 2.74
C LYS A 504 28.34 -8.27 1.76
N MET A 505 28.35 -7.98 0.45
CA MET A 505 28.81 -8.89 -0.61
C MET A 505 30.35 -8.94 -0.77
N GLY A 506 31.11 -8.18 0.02
CA GLY A 506 32.58 -8.13 -0.06
C GLY A 506 33.13 -7.27 -1.20
N LYS A 507 32.30 -6.49 -1.90
CA LYS A 507 32.68 -5.61 -3.02
C LYS A 507 33.19 -4.24 -2.51
N GLN A 508 34.27 -4.25 -1.74
CA GLN A 508 34.73 -3.09 -0.95
C GLN A 508 35.01 -1.82 -1.77
N GLY A 509 35.64 -1.94 -2.95
CA GLY A 509 35.92 -0.77 -3.80
C GLY A 509 34.64 -0.10 -4.32
N LEU A 510 33.60 -0.91 -4.58
CA LEU A 510 32.30 -0.42 -5.00
C LEU A 510 31.54 0.23 -3.83
N ALA A 511 31.54 -0.44 -2.67
CA ALA A 511 30.95 0.10 -1.45
C ALA A 511 31.53 1.48 -1.11
N LYS A 512 32.87 1.61 -1.11
CA LYS A 512 33.54 2.90 -0.87
C LYS A 512 33.07 3.99 -1.82
N LYS A 513 33.05 3.71 -3.13
CA LYS A 513 32.61 4.67 -4.17
C LYS A 513 31.18 5.16 -3.92
N PHE A 514 30.27 4.27 -3.55
CA PHE A 514 28.86 4.63 -3.38
C PHE A 514 28.57 5.24 -2.00
N PHE A 515 29.33 4.90 -0.95
CA PHE A 515 29.30 5.67 0.31
C PHE A 515 29.77 7.11 0.10
N GLU A 516 30.82 7.35 -0.69
CA GLU A 516 31.24 8.71 -1.05
C GLU A 516 30.11 9.47 -1.76
N LYS A 517 29.48 8.85 -2.77
CA LYS A 517 28.33 9.45 -3.48
C LYS A 517 27.11 9.67 -2.58
N SER A 518 26.88 8.85 -1.57
CA SER A 518 25.76 9.04 -0.65
C SER A 518 25.83 10.35 0.15
N ASN A 519 26.99 11.02 0.18
CA ASN A 519 27.14 12.37 0.76
C ASN A 519 26.67 13.50 -0.19
N ASN A 520 26.18 13.19 -1.39
CA ASN A 520 25.79 14.18 -2.40
C ASN A 520 24.65 15.11 -1.95
N TYR A 521 23.82 14.71 -0.99
CA TYR A 521 22.80 15.59 -0.39
C TYR A 521 23.41 16.92 0.13
N LYS A 522 24.67 16.89 0.61
CA LYS A 522 25.40 18.07 1.09
C LYS A 522 25.59 19.14 0.00
N LYS A 523 25.56 18.77 -1.28
CA LYS A 523 25.76 19.69 -2.42
C LYS A 523 24.60 20.66 -2.60
N LEU A 524 23.40 20.28 -2.16
CA LEU A 524 22.14 20.99 -2.37
C LEU A 524 21.64 21.71 -1.11
N PHE A 525 22.32 21.56 0.02
CA PHE A 525 22.00 22.30 1.23
C PHE A 525 22.50 23.74 1.12
N ASP A 526 21.59 24.71 1.14
CA ASP A 526 21.93 26.13 1.14
C ASP A 526 22.17 26.60 2.58
N PRO A 527 23.42 26.96 2.97
CA PRO A 527 23.75 27.33 4.35
C PRO A 527 23.09 28.63 4.80
N TYR A 528 22.66 29.51 3.89
CA TYR A 528 22.00 30.77 4.24
C TYR A 528 20.54 30.57 4.65
N THR A 529 19.85 29.67 3.96
CA THR A 529 18.43 29.38 4.20
C THR A 529 18.21 28.15 5.08
N GLN A 530 19.24 27.32 5.20
CA GLN A 530 19.24 26.01 5.87
C GLN A 530 18.18 25.07 5.32
N TRP A 531 17.95 25.15 4.01
CA TRP A 531 16.97 24.39 3.26
C TRP A 531 17.65 23.74 2.06
N MET A 532 17.15 22.60 1.61
CA MET A 532 17.59 22.04 0.33
C MET A 532 17.11 22.94 -0.81
N ARG A 533 17.98 23.17 -1.78
CA ARG A 533 17.79 24.22 -2.77
C ARG A 533 18.35 23.81 -4.13
N GLY A 534 17.61 24.14 -5.20
CA GLY A 534 18.05 23.89 -6.57
C GLY A 534 19.41 24.52 -6.84
N LYS A 535 20.26 23.84 -7.59
CA LYS A 535 21.61 24.32 -7.90
C LYS A 535 21.84 24.25 -9.39
N ASN A 536 22.26 25.35 -9.98
CA ASN A 536 22.52 25.47 -11.41
C ASN A 536 23.79 24.70 -11.79
N LYS A 537 23.97 24.44 -13.09
CA LYS A 537 25.10 23.67 -13.60
C LYS A 537 26.45 24.33 -13.31
N ASP A 538 26.48 25.66 -13.21
CA ASP A 538 27.67 26.44 -12.85
C ASP A 538 28.03 26.41 -11.35
N GLY A 539 27.21 25.76 -10.52
CA GLY A 539 27.41 25.63 -9.08
C GLY A 539 26.75 26.73 -8.23
N THR A 540 26.09 27.71 -8.83
CA THR A 540 25.30 28.71 -8.10
C THR A 540 23.96 28.11 -7.65
N PHE A 541 23.44 28.55 -6.50
CA PHE A 541 22.06 28.19 -6.13
C PHE A 541 21.05 28.99 -6.98
N GLN A 542 19.98 28.33 -7.41
CA GLN A 542 18.94 28.90 -8.28
C GLN A 542 18.31 30.15 -7.64
N SER A 543 18.04 31.19 -8.42
CA SER A 543 17.47 32.45 -7.91
C SER A 543 16.38 32.98 -8.85
N PRO A 544 15.26 33.51 -8.33
CA PRO A 544 14.90 33.66 -6.90
C PRO A 544 14.56 32.31 -6.23
N PHE A 545 14.71 32.24 -4.90
CA PHE A 545 14.33 31.06 -4.11
C PHE A 545 13.09 31.33 -3.26
N ASN A 546 12.10 30.46 -3.42
CA ASN A 546 10.94 30.37 -2.55
C ASN A 546 10.88 28.96 -1.95
N PRO A 547 11.10 28.79 -0.62
CA PRO A 547 11.09 27.46 0.00
C PRO A 547 9.69 26.82 0.01
N LEU A 548 8.63 27.61 -0.22
CA LEU A 548 7.23 27.18 -0.26
C LEU A 548 6.74 26.83 -1.67
N LYS A 549 7.60 26.93 -2.70
CA LYS A 549 7.24 26.56 -4.08
C LYS A 549 7.16 25.05 -4.18
N TRP A 550 5.98 24.55 -4.49
CA TRP A 550 5.74 23.13 -4.73
C TRP A 550 6.10 22.75 -6.17
N GLY A 551 6.58 21.52 -6.35
CA GLY A 551 7.02 21.04 -7.66
C GLY A 551 8.37 21.63 -8.06
N ASP A 552 8.58 21.81 -9.37
CA ASP A 552 9.77 22.46 -9.93
C ASP A 552 11.08 21.73 -9.60
N ALA A 553 11.76 22.10 -8.51
CA ALA A 553 12.95 21.39 -8.02
C ALA A 553 12.60 20.12 -7.22
N PHE A 554 11.36 20.01 -6.76
CA PHE A 554 10.85 18.93 -5.92
C PHE A 554 9.68 18.23 -6.61
N THR A 555 9.29 17.05 -6.14
CA THR A 555 8.05 16.38 -6.57
C THR A 555 7.03 16.48 -5.44
N GLU A 556 5.78 16.80 -5.79
CA GLU A 556 4.61 16.86 -4.88
C GLU A 556 4.88 17.46 -3.49
N GLY A 557 5.69 18.50 -3.46
CA GLY A 557 6.16 19.06 -2.21
C GLY A 557 7.10 20.22 -2.48
N ASN A 558 7.57 20.82 -1.40
CA ASN A 558 8.49 21.94 -1.43
C ASN A 558 9.72 21.64 -0.57
N SER A 559 10.58 22.64 -0.37
CA SER A 559 11.83 22.45 0.37
C SER A 559 11.62 22.09 1.85
N LEU A 560 10.54 22.57 2.47
CA LEU A 560 10.18 22.22 3.86
C LEU A 560 9.80 20.74 3.99
N HIS A 561 9.46 20.06 2.89
CA HIS A 561 9.12 18.64 2.90
C HIS A 561 10.33 17.78 2.56
N TYR A 562 11.10 18.18 1.55
CA TYR A 562 12.21 17.39 1.02
C TYR A 562 13.54 17.55 1.75
N THR A 563 13.73 18.62 2.53
CA THR A 563 15.00 18.83 3.27
C THR A 563 15.35 17.68 4.20
N TRP A 564 14.34 16.93 4.64
CA TRP A 564 14.46 15.81 5.57
C TRP A 564 14.82 14.48 4.89
N SER A 565 14.84 14.41 3.55
CA SER A 565 15.12 13.20 2.76
C SER A 565 16.61 12.84 2.75
N VAL A 566 17.17 12.65 3.94
CA VAL A 566 18.57 12.25 4.20
C VAL A 566 18.56 11.07 5.18
N PHE A 567 17.70 10.07 4.89
CA PHE A 567 17.38 8.96 5.79
C PHE A 567 18.61 8.27 6.38
N HIS A 568 19.68 8.13 5.59
CA HIS A 568 20.91 7.44 5.96
C HIS A 568 21.88 8.26 6.81
N ASP A 569 21.72 9.59 6.90
CA ASP A 569 22.72 10.47 7.52
C ASP A 569 22.11 11.73 8.16
N ILE A 570 21.14 11.52 9.04
CA ILE A 570 20.48 12.61 9.78
C ILE A 570 21.46 13.38 10.65
N GLU A 571 22.48 12.73 11.24
CA GLU A 571 23.56 13.44 11.94
C GLU A 571 24.31 14.40 11.00
N GLY A 572 24.63 13.99 9.78
CA GLY A 572 25.28 14.88 8.81
C GLY A 572 24.40 16.09 8.45
N LEU A 573 23.07 15.91 8.39
CA LEU A 573 22.12 17.02 8.21
C LEU A 573 22.06 17.92 9.46
N ILE A 574 22.08 17.35 10.67
CA ILE A 574 22.16 18.09 11.95
C ILE A 574 23.41 18.99 11.96
N GLN A 575 24.56 18.47 11.54
CA GLN A 575 25.80 19.23 11.45
C GLN A 575 25.70 20.41 10.47
N LEU A 576 25.09 20.19 9.29
CA LEU A 576 24.83 21.26 8.31
C LEU A 576 23.91 22.36 8.86
N MET A 577 22.93 22.00 9.69
CA MET A 577 22.01 22.95 10.33
C MET A 577 22.59 23.66 11.57
N GLY A 578 23.80 23.31 11.99
CA GLY A 578 24.49 23.95 13.12
C GLY A 578 24.22 23.30 14.48
N GLY A 579 23.81 22.03 14.51
CA GLY A 579 23.65 21.25 15.74
C GLY A 579 22.20 20.86 16.06
N LYS A 580 22.05 20.03 17.10
CA LYS A 580 20.78 19.37 17.45
C LYS A 580 19.67 20.34 17.81
N GLU A 581 20.00 21.42 18.51
CA GLU A 581 19.06 22.46 18.90
C GLU A 581 18.52 23.21 17.68
N ALA A 582 19.39 23.63 16.76
CA ALA A 582 18.99 24.31 15.53
C ALA A 582 18.15 23.41 14.63
N PHE A 583 18.53 22.13 14.53
CA PHE A 583 17.76 21.11 13.82
C PHE A 583 16.36 20.92 14.41
N ALA A 584 16.24 20.80 15.74
CA ALA A 584 14.95 20.65 16.41
C ALA A 584 14.04 21.88 16.23
N VAL A 585 14.61 23.11 16.28
CA VAL A 585 13.87 24.34 15.98
C VAL A 585 13.38 24.35 14.53
N LYS A 586 14.18 23.85 13.59
CA LYS A 586 13.81 23.74 12.18
C LYS A 586 12.66 22.76 11.97
N LEU A 587 12.63 21.65 12.71
CA LEU A 587 11.50 20.70 12.73
C LEU A 587 10.25 21.34 13.34
N ASP A 588 10.37 22.06 14.46
CA ASP A 588 9.24 22.76 15.10
C ASP A 588 8.61 23.75 14.11
N ALA A 589 9.45 24.49 13.37
CA ALA A 589 9.01 25.48 12.38
C ALA A 589 8.09 24.89 11.30
N VAL A 590 8.26 23.63 10.89
CA VAL A 590 7.35 22.98 9.92
C VAL A 590 5.93 22.92 10.46
N PHE A 591 5.75 22.60 11.74
CA PHE A 591 4.42 22.53 12.37
C PHE A 591 3.84 23.90 12.72
N GLU A 592 4.69 24.89 12.96
CA GLU A 592 4.29 26.23 13.42
C GLU A 592 4.02 27.21 12.26
N MET A 593 4.71 27.05 11.13
CA MET A 593 4.52 27.91 9.96
C MET A 593 3.10 27.74 9.40
N PRO A 594 2.37 28.82 9.08
CA PRO A 594 1.09 28.70 8.38
C PRO A 594 1.24 27.86 7.09
N PRO A 595 0.21 27.10 6.67
CA PRO A 595 0.23 26.27 5.46
C PRO A 595 0.17 27.12 4.17
N LYS A 596 1.04 28.12 4.07
CA LYS A 596 1.26 28.90 2.85
C LYS A 596 2.00 28.04 1.85
N PHE A 597 1.64 28.20 0.59
CA PHE A 597 2.24 27.48 -0.53
C PHE A 597 2.37 28.41 -1.74
N ASP A 598 3.23 28.02 -2.67
CA ASP A 598 3.30 28.56 -4.03
C ASP A 598 3.14 27.40 -5.01
N ASN A 599 2.08 27.45 -5.80
CA ASN A 599 1.68 26.42 -6.76
C ASN A 599 1.96 26.84 -8.21
N SER A 600 2.79 27.87 -8.43
CA SER A 600 3.07 28.41 -9.77
C SER A 600 3.63 27.39 -10.76
N TYR A 601 4.28 26.34 -10.28
CA TYR A 601 4.74 25.23 -11.13
C TYR A 601 3.58 24.46 -11.77
N TYR A 602 2.56 24.13 -10.97
CA TYR A 602 1.39 23.38 -11.43
C TYR A 602 0.37 24.27 -12.14
N GLY A 603 0.31 25.56 -11.80
CA GLY A 603 -0.66 26.53 -12.34
C GLY A 603 -2.04 26.48 -11.67
N PHE A 604 -2.26 25.52 -10.77
CA PHE A 604 -3.47 25.39 -9.96
C PHE A 604 -3.14 24.70 -8.62
N THR A 605 -4.08 24.69 -7.67
CA THR A 605 -3.92 23.99 -6.40
C THR A 605 -4.25 22.51 -6.58
N ILE A 606 -3.23 21.67 -6.64
CA ILE A 606 -3.36 20.20 -6.60
C ILE A 606 -3.90 19.74 -5.23
N HIS A 607 -4.42 18.51 -5.17
CA HIS A 607 -5.11 17.99 -3.98
C HIS A 607 -4.18 17.88 -2.76
N GLU A 608 -2.91 17.52 -2.93
CA GLU A 608 -1.91 17.38 -1.87
C GLU A 608 -1.65 18.71 -1.15
N ILE A 609 -1.69 19.82 -1.89
CA ILE A 609 -1.60 21.17 -1.32
C ILE A 609 -2.87 21.46 -0.50
N ARG A 610 -4.05 21.10 -1.02
CA ARG A 610 -5.33 21.32 -0.34
C ARG A 610 -5.41 20.51 0.94
N GLU A 611 -4.99 19.25 0.92
CA GLU A 611 -4.91 18.32 2.04
C GLU A 611 -4.04 18.89 3.17
N MET A 612 -2.82 19.33 2.85
CA MET A 612 -1.95 20.01 3.81
C MET A 612 -2.64 21.24 4.42
N GLN A 613 -3.33 22.04 3.60
CA GLN A 613 -3.93 23.29 4.05
C GLN A 613 -5.05 23.08 5.08
N ILE A 614 -5.90 22.06 4.90
CA ILE A 614 -7.10 21.88 5.71
C ILE A 614 -6.85 21.16 7.04
N VAL A 615 -5.75 20.39 7.16
CA VAL A 615 -5.46 19.64 8.39
C VAL A 615 -5.00 20.53 9.55
N ASN A 616 -4.63 21.80 9.29
CA ASN A 616 -4.16 22.75 10.30
C ASN A 616 -3.01 22.18 11.16
N MET A 617 -1.91 21.79 10.48
CA MET A 617 -0.68 21.27 11.10
C MET A 617 0.57 21.96 10.52
N GLY A 618 0.42 23.24 10.19
CA GLY A 618 1.44 24.01 9.50
C GLY A 618 1.76 23.45 8.11
N ASN A 619 3.04 23.35 7.75
CA ASN A 619 3.51 22.68 6.53
C ASN A 619 3.76 21.17 6.72
N TYR A 620 3.27 20.55 7.79
CA TYR A 620 3.35 19.10 7.92
C TYR A 620 2.29 18.40 7.04
N ALA A 621 2.63 18.17 5.78
CA ALA A 621 1.80 17.51 4.78
C ALA A 621 1.81 15.97 4.93
N HIS A 622 1.19 15.45 5.99
CA HIS A 622 1.21 14.01 6.31
C HIS A 622 0.67 13.10 5.19
N GLY A 623 -0.32 13.60 4.44
CA GLY A 623 -0.95 12.88 3.31
C GLY A 623 -0.02 12.63 2.12
N ASN A 624 1.21 13.13 2.16
CA ASN A 624 2.21 12.91 1.12
C ASN A 624 3.51 12.33 1.69
N GLN A 625 4.13 11.44 0.93
CA GLN A 625 5.21 10.53 1.30
C GLN A 625 6.54 11.18 1.74
N PRO A 626 7.02 12.29 1.15
CA PRO A 626 8.34 12.87 1.44
C PRO A 626 8.58 13.22 2.90
N ILE A 627 7.52 13.52 3.66
CA ILE A 627 7.63 14.05 5.03
C ILE A 627 7.20 13.06 6.10
N GLN A 628 6.72 11.87 5.73
CA GLN A 628 6.12 10.89 6.66
C GLN A 628 7.09 10.46 7.79
N HIS A 629 8.40 10.39 7.53
CA HIS A 629 9.41 10.04 8.53
C HIS A 629 9.85 11.21 9.40
N MET A 630 9.54 12.46 9.03
CA MET A 630 10.10 13.68 9.64
C MET A 630 9.89 13.74 11.16
N ILE A 631 8.74 13.28 11.66
CA ILE A 631 8.45 13.29 13.11
C ILE A 631 9.48 12.47 13.89
N TYR A 632 9.94 11.35 13.35
CA TYR A 632 10.90 10.48 14.01
C TYR A 632 12.29 11.12 14.13
N LEU A 633 12.55 12.20 13.39
CA LEU A 633 13.84 12.88 13.39
C LEU A 633 14.15 13.62 14.71
N TYR A 634 13.14 13.94 15.53
CA TYR A 634 13.38 14.47 16.88
C TYR A 634 14.20 13.50 17.75
N ASN A 635 14.15 12.19 17.49
CA ASN A 635 14.97 11.20 18.20
C ASN A 635 16.47 11.43 17.98
N TYR A 636 16.87 11.81 16.77
CA TYR A 636 18.27 12.10 16.42
C TYR A 636 18.77 13.39 17.11
N ALA A 637 17.86 14.31 17.40
CA ALA A 637 18.13 15.55 18.13
C ALA A 637 18.07 15.40 19.66
N ASN A 638 18.03 14.17 20.21
CA ASN A 638 17.86 13.88 21.64
C ASN A 638 16.54 14.44 22.24
N GLN A 639 15.50 14.62 21.42
CA GLN A 639 14.20 15.17 21.83
C GLN A 639 13.05 14.20 21.51
N SER A 640 13.24 12.91 21.77
CA SER A 640 12.27 11.82 21.52
C SER A 640 10.84 12.11 22.04
N TYR A 641 10.71 12.83 23.16
CA TYR A 641 9.41 13.24 23.69
C TYR A 641 8.58 14.10 22.72
N LYS A 642 9.22 14.91 21.86
CA LYS A 642 8.51 15.65 20.80
C LYS A 642 7.99 14.71 19.71
N ALA A 643 8.76 13.69 19.33
CA ALA A 643 8.29 12.67 18.38
C ALA A 643 7.05 11.96 18.94
N GLN A 644 7.08 11.56 20.21
CA GLN A 644 5.96 10.89 20.89
C GLN A 644 4.67 11.71 20.81
N GLU A 645 4.73 13.00 21.11
CA GLU A 645 3.60 13.92 21.02
C GLU A 645 3.06 14.05 19.59
N LYS A 646 3.95 14.30 18.62
CA LYS A 646 3.55 14.53 17.23
C LYS A 646 3.00 13.25 16.57
N VAL A 647 3.61 12.08 16.79
CA VAL A 647 3.08 10.79 16.28
C VAL A 647 1.69 10.54 16.84
N ARG A 648 1.49 10.72 18.14
CA ARG A 648 0.19 10.50 18.77
C ARG A 648 -0.85 11.51 18.34
N ASN A 649 -0.46 12.75 18.04
CA ASN A 649 -1.37 13.73 17.44
C ASN A 649 -1.82 13.28 16.04
N VAL A 650 -0.89 12.86 15.17
CA VAL A 650 -1.20 12.38 13.82
C VAL A 650 -2.14 11.16 13.85
N LEU A 651 -1.78 10.12 14.62
CA LEU A 651 -2.59 8.89 14.74
C LEU A 651 -4.02 9.16 15.20
N ASN A 652 -4.23 10.12 16.10
CA ASN A 652 -5.55 10.43 16.65
C ASN A 652 -6.36 11.40 15.78
N LYS A 653 -5.71 12.21 14.95
CA LYS A 653 -6.33 13.33 14.23
C LYS A 653 -6.58 13.05 12.75
N LEU A 654 -5.67 12.31 12.10
CA LEU A 654 -5.63 12.17 10.64
C LEU A 654 -6.09 10.81 10.12
N TYR A 655 -6.57 9.93 11.01
CA TYR A 655 -7.00 8.58 10.67
C TYR A 655 -8.30 8.21 11.38
N ALA A 656 -9.27 7.69 10.62
CA ALA A 656 -10.54 7.19 11.13
C ALA A 656 -11.04 6.01 10.29
N PRO A 657 -11.80 5.04 10.85
CA PRO A 657 -12.30 3.89 10.11
C PRO A 657 -13.60 4.24 9.34
N THR A 658 -13.67 5.43 8.76
CA THR A 658 -14.81 6.01 8.03
C THR A 658 -14.48 6.15 6.54
N PRO A 659 -15.47 6.36 5.67
CA PRO A 659 -15.24 6.55 4.24
C PRO A 659 -14.25 7.67 3.88
N ASP A 660 -14.16 8.71 4.70
CA ASP A 660 -13.23 9.85 4.65
C ASP A 660 -12.01 9.65 5.58
N GLY A 661 -11.54 8.41 5.69
CA GLY A 661 -10.71 7.96 6.81
C GLY A 661 -9.21 8.33 6.77
N TYR A 662 -8.65 8.74 5.65
CA TYR A 662 -7.26 9.20 5.52
C TYR A 662 -7.21 10.72 5.29
N CYS A 663 -6.02 11.32 5.41
CA CYS A 663 -5.81 12.76 5.20
C CYS A 663 -5.15 13.11 3.84
N GLY A 664 -5.18 12.18 2.90
CA GLY A 664 -4.53 12.21 1.60
C GLY A 664 -4.55 10.81 1.00
N ASP A 665 -3.81 10.58 -0.07
CA ASP A 665 -3.79 9.28 -0.76
C ASP A 665 -3.26 8.12 0.11
N GLU A 666 -3.82 6.93 -0.10
CA GLU A 666 -3.45 5.71 0.62
C GLU A 666 -2.14 5.11 0.11
N ASP A 667 -1.91 5.26 -1.21
CA ASP A 667 -0.70 4.89 -1.97
C ASP A 667 -0.19 3.48 -1.72
N ASN A 668 -1.00 2.51 -2.16
CA ASN A 668 -0.64 1.09 -2.28
C ASN A 668 -0.14 0.48 -0.96
N GLY A 669 -0.73 0.89 0.16
CA GLY A 669 -0.35 0.45 1.48
C GLY A 669 0.62 1.37 2.21
N GLN A 670 1.22 2.41 1.58
CA GLN A 670 2.28 3.20 2.22
C GLN A 670 1.76 4.01 3.42
N THR A 671 0.69 4.78 3.23
CA THR A 671 0.09 5.58 4.31
C THR A 671 -0.49 4.67 5.40
N SER A 672 -1.05 3.52 5.00
CA SER A 672 -1.52 2.49 5.94
C SER A 672 -0.38 1.81 6.72
N ALA A 673 0.75 1.51 6.08
CA ALA A 673 1.92 0.92 6.72
C ALA A 673 2.55 1.89 7.71
N TRP A 674 2.54 3.19 7.40
CA TRP A 674 2.92 4.23 8.36
C TRP A 674 2.05 4.15 9.62
N TYR A 675 0.72 4.06 9.47
CA TYR A 675 -0.18 3.91 10.62
C TYR A 675 0.11 2.64 11.42
N VAL A 676 0.26 1.49 10.74
CA VAL A 676 0.51 0.19 11.39
C VAL A 676 1.80 0.24 12.23
N PHE A 677 2.92 0.67 11.65
CA PHE A 677 4.19 0.81 12.37
C PHE A 677 4.07 1.80 13.53
N SER A 678 3.55 2.99 13.25
CA SER A 678 3.45 4.07 14.24
C SER A 678 2.55 3.68 15.42
N ALA A 679 1.46 2.97 15.18
CA ALA A 679 0.55 2.48 16.21
C ALA A 679 1.16 1.36 17.07
N LEU A 680 2.04 0.53 16.49
CA LEU A 680 2.87 -0.43 17.25
C LEU A 680 3.95 0.28 18.10
N GLY A 681 4.34 1.50 17.69
CA GLY A 681 5.21 2.38 18.48
C GLY A 681 6.61 2.56 17.92
N PHE A 682 6.91 2.11 16.69
CA PHE A 682 8.20 2.30 16.03
C PHE A 682 8.06 2.39 14.51
N TYR A 683 9.04 2.98 13.81
CA TYR A 683 8.97 3.21 12.37
C TYR A 683 10.33 3.01 11.65
N PRO A 684 10.35 2.39 10.46
CA PRO A 684 11.57 2.22 9.65
C PRO A 684 11.99 3.54 8.97
N VAL A 685 12.69 4.41 9.69
CA VAL A 685 13.18 5.68 9.09
C VAL A 685 14.19 5.41 7.96
N THR A 686 15.04 4.39 8.11
CA THR A 686 16.15 4.13 7.19
C THR A 686 16.16 2.68 6.71
N PRO A 687 15.29 2.27 5.78
CA PRO A 687 15.44 0.99 5.09
C PRO A 687 16.90 0.79 4.60
N GLY A 688 17.46 -0.40 4.83
CA GLY A 688 18.88 -0.68 4.63
C GLY A 688 19.74 -0.62 5.90
N VAL A 689 19.13 -0.37 7.07
CA VAL A 689 19.75 -0.56 8.39
C VAL A 689 18.87 -1.39 9.31
N ASP A 690 19.51 -2.03 10.30
CA ASP A 690 18.90 -2.92 11.27
C ASP A 690 18.23 -2.15 12.43
N GLN A 691 17.42 -1.12 12.15
CA GLN A 691 16.77 -0.30 13.19
C GLN A 691 15.38 0.21 12.81
N TYR A 692 14.47 0.18 13.79
CA TYR A 692 13.19 0.87 13.79
C TYR A 692 13.19 1.96 14.87
N VAL A 693 12.91 3.21 14.51
CA VAL A 693 12.95 4.36 15.42
C VAL A 693 11.68 4.41 16.25
N ILE A 694 11.81 4.49 17.57
CA ILE A 694 10.68 4.48 18.50
C ILE A 694 9.93 5.82 18.43
N GLY A 695 8.60 5.72 18.35
CA GLY A 695 7.65 6.82 18.48
C GLY A 695 6.95 6.72 19.83
N SER A 696 5.63 6.50 19.82
CA SER A 696 4.83 6.21 21.01
C SER A 696 3.72 5.23 20.63
N PRO A 697 3.60 4.07 21.32
CA PRO A 697 2.58 3.08 20.98
C PRO A 697 1.17 3.65 21.16
N LEU A 698 0.22 3.15 20.37
CA LEU A 698 -1.19 3.51 20.46
C LEU A 698 -1.99 2.57 21.37
N PHE A 699 -1.65 1.28 21.34
CA PHE A 699 -2.39 0.23 22.05
C PHE A 699 -1.83 -0.02 23.45
N LYS A 700 -2.62 -0.70 24.29
CA LYS A 700 -2.14 -1.18 25.60
C LYS A 700 -1.28 -2.43 25.47
N LYS A 701 -1.54 -3.26 24.47
CA LYS A 701 -0.73 -4.45 24.15
C LYS A 701 -0.84 -4.76 22.66
N ALA A 702 0.26 -5.21 22.06
CA ALA A 702 0.29 -5.78 20.72
C ALA A 702 1.23 -6.99 20.71
N THR A 703 0.81 -8.09 20.10
CA THR A 703 1.62 -9.30 19.94
C THR A 703 1.77 -9.62 18.46
N LEU A 704 3.01 -9.62 18.00
CA LEU A 704 3.41 -9.95 16.63
C LEU A 704 3.85 -11.41 16.60
N THR A 705 3.20 -12.22 15.77
CA THR A 705 3.62 -13.60 15.45
C THR A 705 4.37 -13.58 14.13
N LEU A 706 5.69 -13.69 14.22
CA LEU A 706 6.62 -13.57 13.12
C LEU A 706 6.63 -14.85 12.27
N GLN A 707 7.19 -14.78 11.06
CA GLN A 707 7.13 -15.91 10.13
C GLN A 707 7.96 -17.12 10.61
N ASN A 708 9.00 -16.86 11.42
CA ASN A 708 9.77 -17.89 12.13
C ASN A 708 9.04 -18.46 13.37
N SER A 709 7.76 -18.12 13.58
CA SER A 709 6.93 -18.48 14.74
C SER A 709 7.32 -17.85 16.08
N ASN A 710 8.39 -17.03 16.12
CA ASN A 710 8.70 -16.25 17.33
C ASN A 710 7.59 -15.22 17.57
N GLN A 711 7.38 -14.89 18.85
CA GLN A 711 6.45 -13.86 19.25
C GLN A 711 7.18 -12.68 19.88
N PHE A 712 6.88 -11.48 19.38
CA PHE A 712 7.33 -10.23 19.96
C PHE A 712 6.13 -9.47 20.52
N THR A 713 6.14 -9.20 21.82
CA THR A 713 5.05 -8.50 22.49
C THR A 713 5.48 -7.11 22.92
N ILE A 714 4.63 -6.12 22.60
CA ILE A 714 4.76 -4.73 23.00
C ILE A 714 3.69 -4.48 24.06
N SER A 715 4.09 -4.04 25.25
CA SER A 715 3.22 -3.80 26.40
C SER A 715 3.30 -2.34 26.83
N ALA A 716 2.15 -1.68 26.97
CA ALA A 716 2.01 -0.31 27.44
C ALA A 716 0.72 -0.18 28.27
N PRO A 717 0.60 -0.85 29.43
CA PRO A 717 -0.68 -1.02 30.14
C PRO A 717 -1.31 0.31 30.57
N ASN A 718 -0.48 1.31 30.86
CA ASN A 718 -0.91 2.65 31.25
C ASN A 718 -1.19 3.58 30.06
N ASN A 719 -1.14 3.09 28.81
CA ASN A 719 -1.38 3.90 27.62
C ASN A 719 -2.82 4.44 27.61
N SER A 720 -2.95 5.71 27.26
CA SER A 720 -4.24 6.39 27.09
C SER A 720 -4.09 7.62 26.19
N ARG A 721 -5.17 8.36 25.95
CA ARG A 721 -5.09 9.66 25.27
C ARG A 721 -4.23 10.69 26.03
N LYS A 722 -4.12 10.57 27.36
CA LYS A 722 -3.31 11.48 28.19
C LYS A 722 -1.89 10.96 28.39
N ASN A 723 -1.73 9.65 28.57
CA ASN A 723 -0.44 9.03 28.83
C ASN A 723 0.24 8.63 27.51
N LEU A 724 0.77 9.63 26.81
CA LEU A 724 1.38 9.45 25.49
C LEU A 724 2.91 9.42 25.51
N TYR A 725 3.52 9.87 26.61
CA TYR A 725 4.98 9.94 26.72
C TYR A 725 5.55 8.65 27.33
N ILE A 726 6.70 8.21 26.83
CA ILE A 726 7.45 7.09 27.40
C ILE A 726 8.30 7.64 28.54
N ASN A 727 8.01 7.21 29.77
CA ASN A 727 8.82 7.55 30.94
C ASN A 727 10.06 6.65 31.06
N SER A 728 9.90 5.36 30.76
CA SER A 728 10.97 4.37 30.70
C SER A 728 10.55 3.19 29.82
N ALA A 729 11.51 2.40 29.35
CA ALA A 729 11.25 1.17 28.62
C ALA A 729 12.13 0.02 29.14
N THR A 730 11.66 -1.21 28.98
CA THR A 730 12.46 -2.43 29.20
C THR A 730 12.29 -3.41 28.04
N LEU A 731 13.36 -4.09 27.66
CA LEU A 731 13.35 -5.20 26.72
C LEU A 731 13.76 -6.46 27.50
N ASP A 732 12.87 -7.44 27.56
CA ASP A 732 13.07 -8.70 28.32
C ASP A 732 13.47 -8.47 29.79
N GLY A 733 12.89 -7.43 30.41
CA GLY A 733 13.16 -7.03 31.80
C GLY A 733 14.41 -6.17 31.99
N GLU A 734 15.26 -6.03 30.97
CA GLU A 734 16.44 -5.16 31.01
C GLU A 734 16.08 -3.72 30.59
N ARG A 735 16.71 -2.73 31.22
CA ARG A 735 16.46 -1.32 30.91
C ARG A 735 16.78 -1.01 29.45
N TRP A 736 15.78 -0.53 28.71
CA TRP A 736 15.93 -0.06 27.34
C TRP A 736 16.04 1.46 27.28
N GLY A 737 17.24 1.94 26.93
CA GLY A 737 17.56 3.37 26.87
C GLY A 737 17.52 3.97 25.47
N ASN A 738 17.47 3.16 24.42
CA ASN A 738 17.61 3.61 23.02
C ASN A 738 16.28 4.16 22.49
N SER A 739 16.34 5.16 21.62
CA SER A 739 15.16 5.66 20.88
C SER A 739 14.88 4.84 19.62
N TYR A 740 15.39 3.63 19.54
CA TYR A 740 15.21 2.69 18.43
C TYR A 740 15.21 1.27 18.98
N ILE A 741 14.78 0.32 18.17
CA ILE A 741 14.89 -1.12 18.40
C ILE A 741 15.43 -1.78 17.13
N GLU A 742 16.36 -2.71 17.28
CA GLU A 742 16.95 -3.42 16.15
C GLU A 742 15.97 -4.45 15.56
N PHE A 743 16.05 -4.69 14.24
CA PHE A 743 15.17 -5.65 13.58
C PHE A 743 15.42 -7.07 14.11
N ASP A 744 16.70 -7.44 14.33
CA ASP A 744 17.04 -8.74 14.91
C ASP A 744 16.49 -8.94 16.33
N ARG A 745 16.38 -7.87 17.13
CA ARG A 745 15.75 -7.95 18.46
C ARG A 745 14.27 -8.32 18.35
N ILE A 746 13.57 -7.77 17.36
CA ILE A 746 12.17 -8.14 17.12
C ILE A 746 12.10 -9.57 16.57
N GLN A 747 12.93 -9.93 15.59
CA GLN A 747 12.93 -11.26 14.95
C GLN A 747 13.16 -12.42 15.92
N ASN A 748 13.95 -12.21 16.97
CA ASN A 748 14.20 -13.21 18.01
C ASN A 748 13.02 -13.40 18.98
N GLY A 749 11.97 -12.58 18.86
CA GLY A 749 10.88 -12.52 19.84
C GLY A 749 11.29 -11.82 21.12
N GLY A 750 10.37 -11.73 22.06
CA GLY A 750 10.62 -11.09 23.36
C GLY A 750 9.50 -10.15 23.81
N PHE A 751 9.80 -9.35 24.83
CA PHE A 751 8.84 -8.50 25.51
C PHE A 751 9.40 -7.08 25.69
N LEU A 752 8.87 -6.13 24.92
CA LEU A 752 9.15 -4.70 25.04
C LEU A 752 8.05 -4.03 25.85
N GLU A 753 8.39 -3.52 27.02
CA GLU A 753 7.45 -2.82 27.89
C GLU A 753 7.76 -1.33 27.97
N PHE A 754 6.72 -0.51 27.79
CA PHE A 754 6.76 0.93 27.94
C PHE A 754 5.97 1.36 29.17
N ASN A 755 6.64 2.09 30.06
CA ASN A 755 6.00 2.80 31.16
C ASN A 755 5.52 4.16 30.66
N MET A 756 4.22 4.28 30.39
CA MET A 756 3.60 5.49 29.82
C MET A 756 3.29 6.56 30.88
N SER A 757 3.40 7.84 30.51
CA SER A 757 3.20 9.02 31.36
C SER A 757 2.52 10.15 30.60
N HIS A 758 1.83 11.04 31.31
CA HIS A 758 1.29 12.30 30.78
C HIS A 758 2.29 13.46 30.86
N ILE A 759 3.41 13.27 31.55
CA ILE A 759 4.53 14.24 31.65
C ILE A 759 5.71 13.69 30.85
N PRO A 760 6.32 14.47 29.94
CA PRO A 760 7.46 14.03 29.15
C PRO A 760 8.70 13.80 30.02
N ASN A 761 9.32 12.62 29.91
CA ASN A 761 10.65 12.39 30.47
C ASN A 761 11.73 12.82 29.47
N LYS A 762 12.26 14.03 29.64
CA LYS A 762 13.33 14.58 28.78
C LYS A 762 14.69 13.90 28.95
N SER A 763 14.83 12.96 29.89
CA SER A 763 16.06 12.20 30.13
C SER A 763 16.06 10.79 29.55
N TRP A 764 14.90 10.27 29.14
CA TRP A 764 14.83 8.97 28.47
C TRP A 764 15.27 9.13 27.00
N ALA A 765 16.11 8.21 26.53
CA ALA A 765 16.66 8.21 25.18
C ALA A 765 17.26 9.54 24.69
N SER A 766 17.93 10.28 25.59
CA SER A 766 18.51 11.59 25.30
C SER A 766 20.05 11.61 25.29
N LYS A 767 20.70 10.48 25.55
CA LYS A 767 22.17 10.36 25.52
C LYS A 767 22.68 10.26 24.08
N PRO A 768 23.91 10.73 23.79
CA PRO A 768 24.51 10.61 22.45
C PRO A 768 24.52 9.19 21.89
N ASP A 769 24.75 8.16 22.70
CA ASP A 769 24.77 6.75 22.26
C ASP A 769 23.37 6.12 22.09
N ASN A 770 22.30 6.83 22.44
CA ASN A 770 20.93 6.30 22.42
C ASN A 770 20.16 6.71 21.15
N VAL A 771 20.80 7.45 20.24
CA VAL A 771 20.17 7.93 18.99
C VAL A 771 20.27 6.86 17.89
N PRO A 772 19.37 6.89 16.89
CA PRO A 772 19.41 5.92 15.80
C PRO A 772 20.60 6.15 14.85
N PHE A 773 20.79 5.20 13.93
CA PHE A 773 21.87 5.16 12.96
C PHE A 773 21.98 6.43 12.13
N SER A 774 23.19 6.94 11.97
CA SER A 774 23.56 7.88 10.90
C SER A 774 24.95 7.55 10.41
N MET A 775 25.15 7.60 9.09
CA MET A 775 26.41 7.28 8.44
C MET A 775 27.59 8.09 9.02
N SER A 776 27.40 9.38 9.30
CA SER A 776 28.43 10.25 9.87
C SER A 776 28.87 9.85 11.29
N ASN A 777 28.01 9.15 12.06
CA ASN A 777 28.38 8.61 13.39
C ASN A 777 29.10 7.26 13.30
N SER A 778 28.81 6.46 12.26
CA SER A 778 29.42 5.13 12.09
C SER A 778 30.82 5.16 11.48
N MET A 779 31.19 6.21 10.74
CA MET A 779 32.54 6.36 10.17
C MET A 779 33.56 6.97 11.15
N SER A 780 33.10 7.52 12.28
CA SER A 780 33.95 8.06 13.35
C SER A 780 34.33 7.06 14.44
N LYS A 781 33.78 5.84 14.39
CA LYS A 781 34.15 4.68 15.22
C LYS A 781 34.98 3.73 14.38
#